data_AF-A0A3L7QDH6-F1
#
_entry.id   AF-A0A3L7QDH6-F1
#
_cell.length_a   1.000
_cell.length_b   1.000
_cell.length_c   1.000
_cell.angle_alpha   90.00
_cell.angle_beta   90.00
_cell.angle_gamma   90.00
#
_symmetry.space_group_name_H-M   'P 1'
#
loop_
_entity.id
_entity.type
_entity.pdbx_description
1 polymer ?
#
loop_
_entity_poly.entity_id
_entity_poly.type
_entity_poly.pdbx_seq_one_letter_code
_entity_poly.pdbx_strand_id
1 'polypeptide(L)'
;MGFFSRGMKVKDLLIFMVVLLCLASGARTAEPVLHQTIRKLPDAATSVAFSPNSELVAVGSYETVEIWKIADKSKVGSIPVKSGFARSLAFSPEGTHLAIGGYQKIHLHVVDSRQLVRDLQGHRGYVTAVLWNRSGDQFYSASEDKTIRCWSLPQGTEIRQWKDFPAAIMGLSLSPDEQLLAVAGGDETQLTKPGFAQIRKITGELVHDLPAPKMAATDILFTPDQKQVILTGYNERGQVFSTASGALTADYPGHARPTNSVSLASQGALAVTVSGGRFQGKHELHIWSLADLQTVAVLEPAKGKLNRVAVSPNGKWMAVAAADKTATIWNIEGLTPPAPATPETQPMTTVTTGPTFQFVDAKSPMKRIGIIGLDTSHALAFAKTFNANPEVPALAGMRVTVAYPHGSKDIEGSVSRIPGYTEEIKKLGVTVVDSLPALLTQVDYVLLETNDGRPHLEQALAVFQAGKPVFIDKPVAGSLEDAVAIYEAARHYKVPVFSSSSLRFMEDAQAARQGSCGQILGCDTFSPCSLEKTHPDLFWYGIHGVEILYTVMGPGCQSVTRSSTPQADVVMGTWSGGRIGTFRGMRSGKSGYGGNVFGTDKFMPLGNFKGYDPLVMAIGEFFKTGLVPVTEEETLELYAFMEAADESKRQGGNPVSVPATLEKARSAAADRLKMLLNRE
;
A
#
# COMPACT_ATOMS: atom_id res chain seq x y z
N MET A 1 -9.82 29.71 49.48
CA MET A 1 -9.94 28.79 50.63
C MET A 1 -10.47 27.47 50.07
N GLY A 2 -9.81 26.32 50.09
CA GLY A 2 -8.52 25.87 50.63
C GLY A 2 -8.21 24.48 50.02
N PHE A 3 -6.97 24.02 50.21
CA PHE A 3 -6.35 22.79 49.69
C PHE A 3 -5.72 22.84 48.29
N PHE A 4 -4.59 23.56 48.21
CA PHE A 4 -3.44 23.06 47.45
C PHE A 4 -2.25 23.00 48.40
N SER A 5 -1.74 21.80 48.66
CA SER A 5 -0.43 21.63 49.28
C SER A 5 0.38 20.62 48.50
N ARG A 6 1.57 21.09 48.07
CA ARG A 6 2.81 20.37 47.79
C ARG A 6 2.81 19.29 46.69
N GLY A 7 3.57 19.57 45.62
CA GLY A 7 4.35 18.51 44.96
C GLY A 7 4.41 18.48 43.44
N MET A 8 3.91 19.47 42.70
CA MET A 8 3.99 19.43 41.24
C MET A 8 5.39 19.86 40.74
N LYS A 9 6.12 18.96 40.09
CA LYS A 9 7.44 19.27 39.51
C LYS A 9 7.24 20.10 38.25
N VAL A 10 8.19 20.98 37.92
CA VAL A 10 8.15 21.87 36.74
C VAL A 10 7.91 21.10 35.42
N LYS A 11 8.27 19.81 35.35
CA LYS A 11 7.97 18.93 34.21
C LYS A 11 6.48 18.58 34.05
N ASP A 12 5.75 18.46 35.15
CA ASP A 12 4.31 18.15 35.14
C ASP A 12 3.49 19.38 34.70
N LEU A 13 3.98 20.58 35.00
CA LEU A 13 3.40 21.85 34.51
C LEU A 13 3.63 22.05 33.01
N LEU A 14 4.77 21.57 32.48
CA LEU A 14 5.10 21.64 31.05
C LEU A 14 4.25 20.66 30.23
N ILE A 15 4.02 19.44 30.73
CA ILE A 15 3.12 18.46 30.10
C ILE A 15 1.66 18.97 30.15
N PHE A 16 1.23 19.56 31.27
CA PHE A 16 -0.11 20.16 31.36
C PHE A 16 -0.27 21.39 30.44
N MET A 17 0.78 22.20 30.24
CA MET A 17 0.77 23.32 29.28
C MET A 17 0.81 22.87 27.82
N VAL A 18 1.53 21.79 27.47
CA VAL A 18 1.53 21.23 26.12
C VAL A 18 0.15 20.64 25.79
N VAL A 19 -0.50 19.97 26.74
CA VAL A 19 -1.87 19.48 26.59
C VAL A 19 -2.88 20.64 26.47
N LEU A 20 -2.68 21.75 27.19
CA LEU A 20 -3.56 22.93 27.10
C LEU A 20 -3.33 23.76 25.82
N LEU A 21 -2.11 23.82 25.29
CA LEU A 21 -1.83 24.48 24.00
C LEU A 21 -2.32 23.66 22.79
N CYS A 22 -2.27 22.32 22.85
CA CYS A 22 -2.86 21.46 21.82
C CYS A 22 -4.39 21.52 21.78
N LEU A 23 -5.04 21.90 22.88
CA LEU A 23 -6.50 22.09 22.91
C LEU A 23 -6.94 23.43 22.27
N ALA A 24 -6.02 24.35 21.95
CA ALA A 24 -6.33 25.67 21.41
C ALA A 24 -6.27 25.79 19.87
N SER A 25 -5.77 24.76 19.14
CA SER A 25 -5.57 24.82 17.68
C SER A 25 -6.58 24.01 16.84
N GLY A 26 -7.57 23.35 17.44
CA GLY A 26 -8.76 22.81 16.74
C GLY A 26 -8.55 21.64 15.76
N ALA A 27 -7.34 21.36 15.27
CA ALA A 27 -7.03 20.21 14.42
C ALA A 27 -6.42 19.08 15.27
N ARG A 28 -7.24 18.12 15.73
CA ARG A 28 -6.72 16.89 16.33
C ARG A 28 -6.31 15.96 15.20
N THR A 29 -5.03 15.59 15.11
CA THR A 29 -4.66 14.33 14.46
C THR A 29 -5.51 13.23 15.08
N ALA A 30 -6.01 12.29 14.30
CA ALA A 30 -6.62 11.10 14.90
C ALA A 30 -5.63 10.56 15.93
N GLU A 31 -6.10 10.24 17.14
CA GLU A 31 -5.26 9.65 18.17
C GLU A 31 -5.47 8.14 18.15
N PRO A 32 -4.44 7.33 18.42
CA PRO A 32 -4.63 5.90 18.61
C PRO A 32 -5.64 5.65 19.74
N VAL A 33 -6.76 5.00 19.42
CA VAL A 33 -7.81 4.70 20.40
C VAL A 33 -7.71 3.25 20.84
N LEU A 34 -7.53 3.01 22.14
CA LEU A 34 -7.51 1.66 22.69
C LEU A 34 -8.87 0.98 22.44
N HIS A 35 -8.88 -0.05 21.61
CA HIS A 35 -10.08 -0.83 21.31
C HIS A 35 -10.27 -1.96 22.32
N GLN A 36 -9.20 -2.71 22.60
CA GLN A 36 -9.26 -3.87 23.48
C GLN A 36 -7.93 -4.10 24.20
N THR A 37 -8.01 -4.48 25.48
CA THR A 37 -6.90 -5.13 26.18
C THR A 37 -7.24 -6.59 26.40
N ILE A 38 -6.47 -7.48 25.79
CA ILE A 38 -6.48 -8.91 26.10
C ILE A 38 -5.65 -9.07 27.37
N ARG A 39 -6.32 -9.48 28.46
CA ARG A 39 -5.71 -9.66 29.79
C ARG A 39 -5.72 -11.12 30.17
N LYS A 40 -4.84 -11.48 31.12
CA LYS A 40 -4.74 -12.83 31.69
C LYS A 40 -4.41 -13.88 30.61
N LEU A 41 -3.55 -13.52 29.66
CA LEU A 41 -2.89 -14.53 28.84
C LEU A 41 -2.17 -15.52 29.78
N PRO A 42 -2.11 -16.81 29.45
CA PRO A 42 -1.48 -17.81 30.31
C PRO A 42 -0.02 -17.45 30.62
N ASP A 43 0.66 -16.82 29.65
CA ASP A 43 2.00 -16.28 29.84
C ASP A 43 2.26 -14.98 29.06
N ALA A 44 3.51 -14.49 29.12
CA ALA A 44 3.99 -13.33 28.39
C ALA A 44 3.66 -13.44 26.90
N ALA A 45 3.10 -12.38 26.33
CA ALA A 45 2.79 -12.34 24.91
C ALA A 45 4.08 -12.06 24.11
N THR A 46 4.38 -12.92 23.16
CA THR A 46 5.65 -12.97 22.42
C THR A 46 5.54 -12.45 20.99
N SER A 47 4.35 -12.56 20.39
CA SER A 47 4.11 -12.22 18.99
C SER A 47 2.64 -11.88 18.73
N VAL A 48 2.39 -11.12 17.67
CA VAL A 48 1.05 -10.80 17.17
C VAL A 48 1.05 -10.84 15.64
N ALA A 49 -0.09 -11.20 15.04
CA ALA A 49 -0.32 -11.13 13.60
C ALA A 49 -1.80 -10.91 13.29
N PHE A 50 -2.12 -10.16 12.24
CA PHE A 50 -3.49 -9.99 11.74
C PHE A 50 -3.77 -10.94 10.59
N SER A 51 -5.03 -11.37 10.47
CA SER A 51 -5.50 -12.05 9.25
C SER A 51 -5.52 -11.07 8.06
N PRO A 52 -5.41 -11.57 6.81
CA PRO A 52 -5.40 -10.75 5.59
C PRO A 52 -6.63 -9.85 5.45
N ASN A 53 -7.80 -10.33 5.89
CA ASN A 53 -9.06 -9.59 5.88
C ASN A 53 -9.20 -8.59 7.06
N SER A 54 -8.19 -8.46 7.92
CA SER A 54 -8.21 -7.59 9.11
C SER A 54 -9.33 -7.87 10.13
N GLU A 55 -9.94 -9.06 10.13
CA GLU A 55 -11.02 -9.41 11.06
C GLU A 55 -10.53 -10.13 12.32
N LEU A 56 -9.43 -10.87 12.21
CA LEU A 56 -8.84 -11.66 13.28
C LEU A 56 -7.46 -11.13 13.65
N VAL A 57 -7.11 -11.31 14.93
CA VAL A 57 -5.74 -11.17 15.43
C VAL A 57 -5.34 -12.43 16.18
N ALA A 58 -4.16 -12.96 15.85
CA ALA A 58 -3.51 -14.02 16.59
C ALA A 58 -2.52 -13.43 17.58
N VAL A 59 -2.58 -13.88 18.84
CA VAL A 59 -1.68 -13.46 19.92
C VAL A 59 -0.95 -14.69 20.44
N GLY A 60 0.36 -14.72 20.23
CA GLY A 60 1.24 -15.77 20.73
C GLY A 60 1.70 -15.48 22.15
N SER A 61 1.68 -16.50 23.00
CA SER A 61 2.27 -16.52 24.34
C SER A 61 3.22 -17.71 24.46
N TYR A 62 3.88 -17.88 25.61
CA TYR A 62 4.76 -19.05 25.80
C TYR A 62 4.02 -20.38 25.60
N GLU A 63 2.75 -20.49 25.97
CA GLU A 63 2.04 -21.79 26.00
C GLU A 63 0.89 -21.89 25.01
N THR A 64 0.40 -20.77 24.48
CA THR A 64 -0.77 -20.76 23.59
C THR A 64 -0.66 -19.69 22.51
N VAL A 65 -1.31 -19.93 21.38
CA VAL A 65 -1.71 -18.89 20.44
C VAL A 65 -3.22 -18.71 20.57
N GLU A 66 -3.67 -17.52 20.96
CA GLU A 66 -5.09 -17.19 21.02
C GLU A 66 -5.51 -16.44 19.76
N ILE A 67 -6.68 -16.78 19.21
CA ILE A 67 -7.26 -16.10 18.04
C ILE A 67 -8.47 -15.31 18.52
N TRP A 68 -8.46 -14.02 18.22
CA TRP A 68 -9.47 -13.07 18.64
C TRP A 68 -10.11 -12.41 17.44
N LYS A 69 -11.44 -12.25 17.47
CA LYS A 69 -12.19 -11.46 16.51
C LYS A 69 -12.28 -10.02 16.99
N ILE A 70 -11.88 -9.10 16.13
CA ILE A 70 -11.67 -7.70 16.53
C ILE A 70 -13.02 -7.00 16.73
N ALA A 71 -13.97 -7.20 15.82
CA ALA A 71 -15.25 -6.47 15.80
C ALA A 71 -16.04 -6.59 17.12
N ASP A 72 -16.13 -7.81 17.67
CA ASP A 72 -16.90 -8.12 18.89
C ASP A 72 -16.02 -8.40 20.11
N LYS A 73 -14.69 -8.22 20.00
CA LYS A 73 -13.71 -8.42 21.07
C LYS A 73 -13.71 -9.84 21.66
N SER A 74 -14.14 -10.84 20.89
CA SER A 74 -14.30 -12.21 21.37
C SER A 74 -13.09 -13.11 21.05
N LYS A 75 -12.78 -14.04 21.95
CA LYS A 75 -11.83 -15.12 21.69
C LYS A 75 -12.55 -16.21 20.90
N VAL A 76 -12.14 -16.42 19.64
CA VAL A 76 -12.76 -17.41 18.75
C VAL A 76 -12.04 -18.76 18.75
N GLY A 77 -10.82 -18.83 19.31
CA GLY A 77 -10.10 -20.09 19.44
C GLY A 77 -8.76 -19.96 20.16
N SER A 78 -8.14 -21.11 20.40
CA SER A 78 -6.79 -21.21 20.94
C SER A 78 -6.09 -22.44 20.41
N ILE A 79 -4.79 -22.32 20.14
CA ILE A 79 -3.90 -23.39 19.73
C ILE A 79 -2.87 -23.57 20.84
N PRO A 80 -2.85 -24.72 21.54
CA PRO A 80 -1.82 -24.99 22.54
C PRO A 80 -0.48 -25.23 21.83
N VAL A 81 0.58 -24.64 22.38
CA VAL A 81 1.95 -24.81 21.90
C VAL A 81 2.87 -25.18 23.06
N LYS A 82 4.05 -25.73 22.75
CA LYS A 82 5.05 -25.97 23.79
C LYS A 82 5.57 -24.64 24.34
N SER A 83 6.00 -24.63 25.60
CA SER A 83 6.57 -23.44 26.24
C SER A 83 7.65 -22.77 25.38
N GLY A 84 7.48 -21.48 25.09
CA GLY A 84 8.41 -20.67 24.29
C GLY A 84 8.28 -20.82 22.76
N PHE A 85 7.25 -21.52 22.27
CA PHE A 85 7.15 -21.87 20.85
C PHE A 85 6.49 -20.80 19.97
N ALA A 86 5.67 -19.88 20.47
CA ALA A 86 5.03 -18.88 19.59
C ALA A 86 5.88 -17.60 19.45
N ARG A 87 7.09 -17.69 18.89
CA ARG A 87 8.00 -16.53 18.79
C ARG A 87 7.72 -15.65 17.58
N SER A 88 7.17 -16.23 16.52
CA SER A 88 6.74 -15.55 15.30
C SER A 88 5.42 -16.14 14.80
N LEU A 89 4.58 -15.29 14.21
CA LEU A 89 3.26 -15.65 13.69
C LEU A 89 3.07 -15.01 12.32
N ALA A 90 2.48 -15.74 11.38
CA ALA A 90 2.06 -15.18 10.09
C ALA A 90 0.86 -15.94 9.53
N PHE A 91 -0.21 -15.20 9.23
CA PHE A 91 -1.31 -15.74 8.44
C PHE A 91 -0.89 -15.88 6.98
N SER A 92 -1.34 -16.93 6.31
CA SER A 92 -1.20 -17.04 4.85
C SER A 92 -2.03 -15.97 4.15
N PRO A 93 -1.68 -15.54 2.92
CA PRO A 93 -2.36 -14.46 2.22
C PRO A 93 -3.85 -14.71 1.97
N GLU A 94 -4.25 -15.96 1.78
CA GLU A 94 -5.64 -16.38 1.64
C GLU A 94 -6.37 -16.53 2.99
N GLY A 95 -5.65 -16.40 4.12
CA GLY A 95 -6.20 -16.44 5.47
C GLY A 95 -6.55 -17.83 6.00
N THR A 96 -6.25 -18.89 5.25
CA THR A 96 -6.63 -20.26 5.62
C THR A 96 -5.65 -20.94 6.57
N HIS A 97 -4.38 -20.50 6.58
CA HIS A 97 -3.34 -21.06 7.42
C HIS A 97 -2.72 -20.02 8.35
N LEU A 98 -2.28 -20.48 9.53
CA LEU A 98 -1.45 -19.73 10.46
C LEU A 98 -0.14 -20.49 10.67
N ALA A 99 0.97 -19.86 10.29
CA ALA A 99 2.31 -20.35 10.59
C ALA A 99 2.75 -19.85 11.97
N ILE A 100 3.24 -20.76 12.80
CA ILE A 100 3.71 -20.50 14.17
C ILE A 100 5.16 -20.96 14.27
N GLY A 101 6.08 -20.01 14.31
CA GLY A 101 7.52 -20.28 14.42
C GLY A 101 7.99 -20.36 15.87
N GLY A 102 8.63 -21.48 16.22
CA GLY A 102 9.12 -21.77 17.57
C GLY A 102 10.53 -22.31 17.63
N TYR A 103 10.85 -23.10 18.66
CA TYR A 103 12.18 -23.69 18.79
C TYR A 103 12.37 -24.80 17.76
N GLN A 104 13.28 -24.60 16.80
CA GLN A 104 13.70 -25.52 15.73
C GLN A 104 12.62 -25.90 14.70
N LYS A 105 11.39 -25.42 14.88
CA LYS A 105 10.21 -25.90 14.15
C LYS A 105 9.25 -24.78 13.81
N ILE A 106 8.44 -25.03 12.78
CA ILE A 106 7.32 -24.19 12.38
C ILE A 106 6.09 -25.08 12.28
N HIS A 107 5.05 -24.75 13.04
CA HIS A 107 3.76 -25.41 12.94
C HIS A 107 2.86 -24.64 11.99
N LEU A 108 2.28 -25.32 11.01
CA LEU A 108 1.24 -24.76 10.15
C LEU A 108 -0.11 -25.30 10.60
N HIS A 109 -1.00 -24.41 11.01
CA HIS A 109 -2.36 -24.75 11.42
C HIS A 109 -3.39 -24.22 10.43
N VAL A 110 -4.46 -24.97 10.19
CA VAL A 110 -5.66 -24.41 9.55
C VAL A 110 -6.30 -23.44 10.52
N VAL A 111 -6.61 -22.23 10.07
CA VAL A 111 -7.19 -21.18 10.90
C VAL A 111 -8.54 -21.64 11.46
N ASP A 112 -9.42 -22.23 10.65
CA ASP A 112 -10.79 -22.59 11.06
C ASP A 112 -10.89 -23.85 11.95
N SER A 113 -10.16 -24.91 11.62
CA SER A 113 -10.22 -26.14 12.43
C SER A 113 -9.22 -26.13 13.58
N ARG A 114 -8.23 -25.22 13.54
CA ARG A 114 -7.10 -25.13 14.47
C ARG A 114 -6.19 -26.37 14.42
N GLN A 115 -6.41 -27.25 13.45
CA GLN A 115 -5.65 -28.48 13.29
C GLN A 115 -4.25 -28.18 12.75
N LEU A 116 -3.26 -28.83 13.37
CA LEU A 116 -1.89 -28.87 12.85
C LEU A 116 -1.90 -29.68 11.54
N VAL A 117 -1.55 -29.04 10.44
CA VAL A 117 -1.44 -29.70 9.13
C VAL A 117 0.00 -29.97 8.73
N ARG A 118 0.98 -29.19 9.23
CA ARG A 118 2.41 -29.45 9.00
C ARG A 118 3.25 -29.12 10.23
N ASP A 119 4.21 -29.99 10.54
CA ASP A 119 5.31 -29.75 11.49
C ASP A 119 6.62 -29.68 10.69
N LEU A 120 7.06 -28.46 10.40
CA LEU A 120 8.17 -28.17 9.52
C LEU A 120 9.45 -28.06 10.34
N GLN A 121 10.36 -29.01 10.15
CA GLN A 121 11.58 -29.15 10.93
C GLN A 121 12.80 -28.80 10.08
N GLY A 122 13.83 -28.22 10.69
CA GLY A 122 15.10 -28.00 10.02
C GLY A 122 15.97 -26.97 10.71
N HIS A 123 15.35 -25.92 11.26
CA HIS A 123 16.05 -24.90 12.03
C HIS A 123 16.71 -25.49 13.29
N ARG A 124 17.80 -24.88 13.75
CA ARG A 124 18.57 -25.32 14.93
C ARG A 124 18.48 -24.35 16.12
N GLY A 125 17.68 -23.29 15.99
CA GLY A 125 17.42 -22.29 17.02
C GLY A 125 15.95 -21.84 17.00
N TYR A 126 15.62 -20.78 17.73
CA TYR A 126 14.27 -20.20 17.64
C TYR A 126 14.03 -19.62 16.25
N VAL A 127 12.81 -19.79 15.74
CA VAL A 127 12.33 -19.16 14.51
C VAL A 127 11.81 -17.77 14.87
N THR A 128 12.58 -16.75 14.50
CA THR A 128 12.40 -15.36 14.94
C THR A 128 11.48 -14.57 14.02
N ALA A 129 11.34 -14.98 12.76
CA ALA A 129 10.41 -14.40 11.81
C ALA A 129 9.85 -15.48 10.86
N VAL A 130 8.59 -15.32 10.49
CA VAL A 130 7.91 -16.07 9.44
C VAL A 130 7.14 -15.06 8.58
N LEU A 131 7.21 -15.19 7.27
CA LEU A 131 6.47 -14.34 6.33
C LEU A 131 6.18 -15.08 5.03
N TRP A 132 5.03 -14.83 4.46
CA TRP A 132 4.56 -15.47 3.23
C TRP A 132 4.97 -14.66 2.01
N ASN A 133 5.11 -15.35 0.88
CA ASN A 133 5.01 -14.67 -0.41
C ASN A 133 3.55 -14.32 -0.71
N ARG A 134 3.32 -13.46 -1.69
CA ARG A 134 2.03 -12.89 -2.06
C ARG A 134 1.06 -13.95 -2.56
N SER A 135 1.56 -14.97 -3.27
CA SER A 135 0.75 -16.07 -3.79
C SER A 135 0.33 -17.10 -2.75
N GLY A 136 0.99 -17.13 -1.59
CA GLY A 136 0.71 -18.07 -0.49
C GLY A 136 1.23 -19.49 -0.71
N ASP A 137 1.92 -19.75 -1.82
CA ASP A 137 2.50 -21.07 -2.12
C ASP A 137 3.88 -21.26 -1.50
N GLN A 138 4.53 -20.19 -1.04
CA GLN A 138 5.80 -20.24 -0.34
C GLN A 138 5.81 -19.34 0.89
N PHE A 139 6.64 -19.69 1.86
CA PHE A 139 6.94 -18.78 2.96
C PHE A 139 8.39 -18.92 3.42
N TYR A 140 8.89 -17.84 4.02
CA TYR A 140 10.26 -17.71 4.48
C TYR A 140 10.29 -17.70 6.00
N SER A 141 11.31 -18.34 6.57
CA SER A 141 11.56 -18.34 8.00
C SER A 141 13.00 -17.97 8.31
N ALA A 142 13.20 -17.10 9.29
CA ALA A 142 14.51 -16.75 9.84
C ALA A 142 14.70 -17.34 11.23
N SER A 143 15.95 -17.60 11.61
CA SER A 143 16.25 -18.20 12.90
C SER A 143 17.56 -17.70 13.52
N GLU A 144 17.64 -17.86 14.83
CA GLU A 144 18.86 -17.72 15.62
C GLU A 144 19.98 -18.67 15.18
N ASP A 145 19.66 -19.73 14.44
CA ASP A 145 20.66 -20.61 13.81
C ASP A 145 21.44 -19.96 12.66
N LYS A 146 21.21 -18.67 12.42
CA LYS A 146 21.84 -17.85 11.37
C LYS A 146 21.46 -18.29 9.96
N THR A 147 20.27 -18.87 9.79
CA THR A 147 19.77 -19.28 8.48
C THR A 147 18.39 -18.74 8.18
N ILE A 148 18.14 -18.53 6.89
CA ILE A 148 16.79 -18.36 6.35
C ILE A 148 16.44 -19.63 5.60
N ARG A 149 15.19 -20.08 5.67
CA ARG A 149 14.65 -21.19 4.87
C ARG A 149 13.42 -20.74 4.12
N CYS A 150 13.22 -21.30 2.94
CA CYS A 150 12.01 -21.14 2.16
C CYS A 150 11.33 -22.50 2.01
N TRP A 151 10.04 -22.50 2.27
CA TRP A 151 9.19 -23.69 2.31
C TRP A 151 8.13 -23.57 1.24
N SER A 152 7.90 -24.64 0.51
CA SER A 152 6.82 -24.74 -0.49
C SER A 152 5.62 -25.50 0.06
N LEU A 153 4.43 -25.02 -0.26
CA LEU A 153 3.15 -25.66 0.03
C LEU A 153 2.50 -26.25 -1.23
N PRO A 154 1.63 -27.26 -1.08
CA PRO A 154 1.09 -27.81 0.17
C PRO A 154 2.00 -28.83 0.88
N GLN A 155 3.11 -29.27 0.28
CA GLN A 155 3.89 -30.38 0.83
C GLN A 155 4.69 -30.01 2.09
N GLY A 156 4.97 -28.72 2.32
CA GLY A 156 5.81 -28.29 3.44
C GLY A 156 7.28 -28.63 3.24
N THR A 157 7.74 -28.65 1.99
CA THR A 157 9.12 -29.02 1.67
C THR A 157 10.01 -27.79 1.70
N GLU A 158 11.16 -27.89 2.34
CA GLU A 158 12.21 -26.90 2.19
C GLU A 158 12.73 -26.92 0.75
N ILE A 159 12.66 -25.78 0.07
CA ILE A 159 13.12 -25.63 -1.32
C ILE A 159 14.40 -24.80 -1.43
N ARG A 160 14.73 -24.02 -0.39
CA ARG A 160 15.96 -23.21 -0.37
C ARG A 160 16.37 -22.85 1.05
N GLN A 161 17.69 -22.73 1.25
CA GLN A 161 18.29 -22.24 2.48
C GLN A 161 19.35 -21.17 2.17
N TRP A 162 19.32 -20.08 2.92
CA TRP A 162 20.37 -19.06 2.92
C TRP A 162 21.18 -19.20 4.21
N LYS A 163 22.51 -19.19 4.06
CA LYS A 163 23.48 -19.39 5.14
C LYS A 163 24.45 -18.20 5.17
N ASP A 164 25.47 -18.31 6.03
CA ASP A 164 26.60 -17.39 6.10
C ASP A 164 26.23 -15.99 6.61
N PHE A 165 25.19 -15.89 7.44
CA PHE A 165 24.91 -14.68 8.21
C PHE A 165 25.85 -14.60 9.43
N PRO A 166 26.36 -13.40 9.79
CA PRO A 166 27.40 -13.26 10.80
C PRO A 166 26.91 -13.57 12.23
N ALA A 167 25.62 -13.34 12.49
CA ALA A 167 24.99 -13.55 13.79
C ALA A 167 23.58 -14.14 13.66
N ALA A 168 22.94 -14.41 14.80
CA ALA A 168 21.54 -14.82 14.88
C ALA A 168 20.65 -13.80 14.15
N ILE A 169 19.71 -14.27 13.34
CA ILE A 169 18.76 -13.39 12.63
C ILE A 169 17.59 -13.10 13.55
N MET A 170 17.26 -11.83 13.74
CA MET A 170 16.17 -11.36 14.58
C MET A 170 15.02 -10.75 13.77
N GLY A 171 15.35 -10.15 12.63
CA GLY A 171 14.40 -9.54 11.69
C GLY A 171 14.58 -10.06 10.27
N LEU A 172 13.46 -10.25 9.58
CA LEU A 172 13.41 -10.62 8.18
C LEU A 172 12.22 -9.92 7.50
N SER A 173 12.44 -9.38 6.31
CA SER A 173 11.38 -8.84 5.45
C SER A 173 11.66 -9.18 4.00
N LEU A 174 10.59 -9.51 3.27
CA LEU A 174 10.59 -9.61 1.81
C LEU A 174 10.31 -8.22 1.23
N SER A 175 10.96 -7.84 0.13
CA SER A 175 10.59 -6.63 -0.59
C SER A 175 9.22 -6.78 -1.24
N PRO A 176 8.50 -5.67 -1.50
CA PRO A 176 7.17 -5.74 -2.09
C PRO A 176 7.12 -6.48 -3.44
N ASP A 177 8.17 -6.38 -4.26
CA ASP A 177 8.35 -7.09 -5.55
C ASP A 177 8.84 -8.55 -5.43
N GLU A 178 9.09 -9.01 -4.20
CA GLU A 178 9.59 -10.35 -3.86
C GLU A 178 10.96 -10.71 -4.46
N GLN A 179 11.77 -9.71 -4.80
CA GLN A 179 13.11 -9.93 -5.35
C GLN A 179 14.22 -9.85 -4.29
N LEU A 180 13.97 -9.17 -3.17
CA LEU A 180 14.95 -8.89 -2.14
C LEU A 180 14.51 -9.38 -0.75
N LEU A 181 15.50 -9.69 0.07
CA LEU A 181 15.38 -9.99 1.50
C LEU A 181 16.16 -8.93 2.27
N ALA A 182 15.50 -8.25 3.20
CA ALA A 182 16.14 -7.45 4.24
C ALA A 182 16.29 -8.33 5.48
N VAL A 183 17.51 -8.46 5.98
CA VAL A 183 17.87 -9.39 7.05
C VAL A 183 18.68 -8.65 8.09
N ALA A 184 18.32 -8.77 9.37
CA ALA A 184 19.06 -8.14 10.43
C ALA A 184 19.11 -9.00 11.69
N GLY A 185 20.14 -8.79 12.49
CA GLY A 185 20.24 -9.46 13.78
C GLY A 185 21.53 -9.17 14.54
N GLY A 186 21.82 -10.01 15.51
CA GLY A 186 22.88 -9.81 16.49
C GLY A 186 22.74 -10.80 17.64
N ASP A 187 23.67 -10.76 18.59
CA ASP A 187 23.63 -11.63 19.76
C ASP A 187 22.82 -10.98 20.90
N GLU A 188 21.61 -11.48 21.16
CA GLU A 188 20.74 -11.00 22.24
C GLU A 188 21.26 -11.31 23.66
N THR A 189 22.30 -12.15 23.78
CA THR A 189 23.01 -12.40 25.03
C THR A 189 24.19 -11.44 25.22
N GLN A 190 24.68 -10.83 24.13
CA GLN A 190 25.80 -9.88 24.11
C GLN A 190 25.38 -8.56 23.46
N LEU A 191 24.42 -7.88 24.10
CA LEU A 191 23.72 -6.70 23.57
C LEU A 191 24.63 -5.55 23.10
N THR A 192 25.82 -5.42 23.68
CA THR A 192 26.79 -4.37 23.34
C THR A 192 27.65 -4.69 22.12
N LYS A 193 27.58 -5.92 21.60
CA LYS A 193 28.26 -6.27 20.35
C LYS A 193 27.50 -5.70 19.15
N PRO A 194 28.22 -5.23 18.12
CA PRO A 194 27.60 -4.82 16.87
C PRO A 194 26.72 -5.93 16.29
N GLY A 195 25.55 -5.54 15.79
CA GLY A 195 24.70 -6.41 14.99
C GLY A 195 25.09 -6.38 13.53
N PHE A 196 24.21 -6.88 12.67
CA PHE A 196 24.32 -6.77 11.23
C PHE A 196 22.97 -6.42 10.62
N ALA A 197 23.00 -5.82 9.42
CA ALA A 197 21.82 -5.62 8.59
C ALA A 197 22.25 -5.69 7.11
N GLN A 198 21.55 -6.49 6.32
CA GLN A 198 21.88 -6.79 4.93
C GLN A 198 20.64 -6.76 4.05
N ILE A 199 20.80 -6.30 2.83
CA ILE A 199 19.84 -6.48 1.74
C ILE A 199 20.46 -7.49 0.77
N ARG A 200 19.74 -8.59 0.51
CA ARG A 200 20.16 -9.66 -0.39
C ARG A 200 19.10 -9.88 -1.45
N LYS A 201 19.49 -10.32 -2.64
CA LYS A 201 18.53 -10.91 -3.57
C LYS A 201 18.00 -12.19 -2.98
N ILE A 202 16.78 -12.55 -3.35
CA ILE A 202 16.20 -13.84 -3.00
C ILE A 202 17.01 -15.01 -3.58
N THR A 203 17.77 -14.79 -4.65
CA THR A 203 18.74 -15.77 -5.17
C THR A 203 19.90 -16.04 -4.20
N GLY A 204 20.16 -15.13 -3.26
CA GLY A 204 21.15 -15.22 -2.18
C GLY A 204 22.30 -14.21 -2.27
N GLU A 205 22.43 -13.54 -3.41
CA GLU A 205 23.44 -12.51 -3.66
C GLU A 205 23.31 -11.33 -2.70
N LEU A 206 24.42 -10.88 -2.12
CA LEU A 206 24.44 -9.66 -1.31
C LEU A 206 24.30 -8.43 -2.22
N VAL A 207 23.30 -7.60 -1.94
CA VAL A 207 23.07 -6.32 -2.64
C VAL A 207 23.72 -5.19 -1.84
N HIS A 208 23.37 -5.08 -0.56
CA HIS A 208 23.96 -4.10 0.35
C HIS A 208 24.29 -4.74 1.70
N ASP A 209 25.49 -4.48 2.19
CA ASP A 209 25.82 -4.62 3.61
C ASP A 209 25.56 -3.25 4.25
N LEU A 210 24.43 -3.11 4.95
CA LEU A 210 24.03 -1.82 5.52
C LEU A 210 25.01 -1.43 6.63
N PRO A 211 25.24 -0.13 6.89
CA PRO A 211 26.07 0.32 8.00
C PRO A 211 25.74 -0.43 9.29
N ALA A 212 26.73 -1.20 9.79
CA ALA A 212 26.50 -2.13 10.87
C ALA A 212 25.94 -1.41 12.11
N PRO A 213 24.83 -1.89 12.68
CA PRO A 213 24.29 -1.30 13.90
C PRO A 213 25.28 -1.50 15.04
N LYS A 214 25.53 -0.44 15.81
CA LYS A 214 26.51 -0.44 16.92
C LYS A 214 26.17 -1.44 18.03
N MET A 215 24.94 -1.91 18.08
CA MET A 215 24.41 -2.93 18.98
C MET A 215 23.55 -3.92 18.20
N ALA A 216 23.13 -5.02 18.82
CA ALA A 216 22.29 -6.03 18.17
C ALA A 216 21.02 -5.40 17.56
N ALA A 217 20.72 -5.76 16.31
CA ALA A 217 19.45 -5.44 15.67
C ALA A 217 18.35 -6.40 16.11
N THR A 218 17.12 -5.92 16.16
CA THR A 218 15.96 -6.65 16.69
C THR A 218 14.88 -6.94 15.66
N ASP A 219 14.75 -6.08 14.64
CA ASP A 219 13.76 -6.23 13.57
C ASP A 219 14.17 -5.38 12.36
N ILE A 220 13.67 -5.73 11.18
CA ILE A 220 13.91 -5.00 9.94
C ILE A 220 12.72 -5.15 8.99
N LEU A 221 12.32 -4.08 8.29
CA LEU A 221 11.28 -4.16 7.27
C LEU A 221 11.49 -3.24 6.08
N PHE A 222 11.00 -3.63 4.91
CA PHE A 222 10.89 -2.76 3.75
C PHE A 222 9.67 -1.84 3.86
N THR A 223 9.79 -0.61 3.36
CA THR A 223 8.63 0.23 3.08
C THR A 223 7.83 -0.30 1.88
N PRO A 224 6.49 -0.12 1.83
CA PRO A 224 5.65 -0.57 0.73
C PRO A 224 6.06 -0.04 -0.64
N ASP A 225 6.67 1.15 -0.68
CA ASP A 225 7.21 1.74 -1.91
C ASP A 225 8.60 1.20 -2.30
N GLN A 226 9.14 0.24 -1.53
CA GLN A 226 10.45 -0.38 -1.69
C GLN A 226 11.64 0.59 -1.59
N LYS A 227 11.43 1.88 -1.33
CA LYS A 227 12.53 2.87 -1.35
C LYS A 227 13.41 2.81 -0.12
N GLN A 228 12.86 2.33 0.99
CA GLN A 228 13.53 2.35 2.28
C GLN A 228 13.42 1.01 3.01
N VAL A 229 14.36 0.83 3.93
CA VAL A 229 14.35 -0.24 4.93
C VAL A 229 14.49 0.37 6.32
N ILE A 230 13.65 -0.04 7.26
CA ILE A 230 13.66 0.44 8.63
C ILE A 230 14.23 -0.66 9.53
N LEU A 231 15.21 -0.30 10.34
CA LEU A 231 15.91 -1.16 11.28
C LEU A 231 15.65 -0.71 12.71
N THR A 232 15.32 -1.64 13.59
CA THR A 232 15.30 -1.43 15.04
C THR A 232 16.40 -2.20 15.74
N GLY A 233 16.81 -1.75 16.92
CA GLY A 233 17.91 -2.36 17.65
C GLY A 233 18.05 -1.90 19.10
N TYR A 234 19.02 -2.51 19.76
CA TYR A 234 19.39 -2.19 21.14
C TYR A 234 20.04 -0.81 21.31
N ASN A 235 20.33 -0.12 20.20
CA ASN A 235 20.77 1.27 20.19
C ASN A 235 19.65 2.28 20.49
N GLU A 236 18.41 1.82 20.70
CA GLU A 236 17.27 2.68 21.07
C GLU A 236 16.82 3.60 19.92
N ARG A 237 17.13 3.21 18.68
CA ARG A 237 16.84 4.00 17.47
C ARG A 237 15.91 3.26 16.51
N GLY A 238 15.27 4.04 15.63
CA GLY A 238 14.70 3.57 14.37
C GLY A 238 15.54 4.12 13.21
N GLN A 239 16.36 3.28 12.60
CA GLN A 239 17.27 3.70 11.52
C GLN A 239 16.64 3.40 10.16
N VAL A 240 16.65 4.38 9.26
CA VAL A 240 16.08 4.28 7.91
C VAL A 240 17.21 4.27 6.91
N PHE A 241 17.24 3.27 6.04
CA PHE A 241 18.22 3.11 4.99
C PHE A 241 17.56 3.18 3.62
N SER A 242 18.24 3.72 2.62
CA SER A 242 17.81 3.61 1.23
C SER A 242 18.01 2.18 0.74
N THR A 243 16.97 1.59 0.16
CA THR A 243 17.07 0.27 -0.50
C THR A 243 18.02 0.30 -1.70
N ALA A 244 18.11 1.42 -2.40
CA ALA A 244 18.86 1.55 -3.65
C ALA A 244 20.37 1.76 -3.43
N SER A 245 20.76 2.44 -2.35
CA SER A 245 22.17 2.72 -2.06
C SER A 245 22.72 1.99 -0.83
N GLY A 246 21.84 1.47 0.03
CA GLY A 246 22.20 0.94 1.34
C GLY A 246 22.62 2.01 2.36
N ALA A 247 22.56 3.30 2.00
CA ALA A 247 22.99 4.38 2.88
C ALA A 247 21.94 4.68 3.96
N LEU A 248 22.40 5.04 5.16
CA LEU A 248 21.54 5.58 6.23
C LEU A 248 20.99 6.95 5.79
N THR A 249 19.67 7.07 5.66
CA THR A 249 18.98 8.29 5.24
C THR A 249 18.31 9.01 6.41
N ALA A 250 17.98 8.30 7.49
CA ALA A 250 17.33 8.88 8.66
C ALA A 250 17.64 8.06 9.93
N ASP A 251 17.60 8.70 11.10
CA ASP A 251 17.92 8.06 12.39
C ASP A 251 17.07 8.61 13.54
N TYR A 252 15.93 7.96 13.79
CA TYR A 252 14.90 8.37 14.76
C TYR A 252 15.38 8.21 16.23
N PRO A 253 15.49 9.30 17.02
CA PRO A 253 15.98 9.28 18.41
C PRO A 253 15.01 8.88 19.51
N GLY A 254 13.74 8.63 19.19
CA GLY A 254 12.68 8.84 20.18
C GLY A 254 12.70 7.93 21.41
N HIS A 255 13.29 6.74 21.33
CA HIS A 255 13.14 5.75 22.40
C HIS A 255 14.17 5.92 23.52
N ALA A 256 13.71 5.68 24.74
CA ALA A 256 14.57 5.63 25.93
C ALA A 256 15.00 4.21 26.33
N ARG A 257 14.69 3.22 25.48
CA ARG A 257 14.94 1.78 25.67
C ARG A 257 15.19 1.11 24.32
N PRO A 258 15.81 -0.08 24.30
CA PRO A 258 15.94 -0.91 23.10
C PRO A 258 14.62 -1.06 22.36
N THR A 259 14.64 -0.82 21.05
CA THR A 259 13.52 -1.05 20.15
C THR A 259 13.48 -2.54 19.80
N ASN A 260 12.32 -3.17 19.91
CA ASN A 260 12.16 -4.63 19.79
C ASN A 260 11.47 -5.06 18.49
N SER A 261 10.64 -4.19 17.90
CA SER A 261 9.91 -4.49 16.68
C SER A 261 9.45 -3.21 15.99
N VAL A 262 9.28 -3.31 14.68
CA VAL A 262 8.76 -2.23 13.83
C VAL A 262 7.62 -2.75 12.95
N SER A 263 6.64 -1.88 12.69
CA SER A 263 5.56 -2.08 11.71
C SER A 263 5.27 -0.75 11.02
N LEU A 264 4.49 -0.76 9.94
CA LEU A 264 4.10 0.43 9.20
C LEU A 264 2.61 0.69 9.29
N ALA A 265 2.24 1.97 9.38
CA ALA A 265 0.88 2.46 9.35
C ALA A 265 0.71 3.50 8.22
N SER A 266 -0.54 3.88 7.96
CA SER A 266 -0.88 4.94 7.00
C SER A 266 -0.22 4.73 5.63
N GLN A 267 -0.38 3.53 5.07
CA GLN A 267 0.20 3.12 3.78
C GLN A 267 1.73 3.28 3.69
N GLY A 268 2.43 3.17 4.82
CA GLY A 268 3.88 3.29 4.87
C GLY A 268 4.39 4.71 5.11
N ALA A 269 3.52 5.68 5.40
CA ALA A 269 3.94 7.03 5.77
C ALA A 269 4.39 7.13 7.24
N LEU A 270 3.87 6.25 8.10
CA LEU A 270 4.18 6.21 9.53
C LEU A 270 4.88 4.91 9.90
N ALA A 271 5.96 5.02 10.68
CA ALA A 271 6.58 3.90 11.36
C ALA A 271 6.03 3.77 12.79
N VAL A 272 5.77 2.53 13.18
CA VAL A 272 5.34 2.15 14.53
C VAL A 272 6.41 1.28 15.14
N THR A 273 7.10 1.80 16.15
CA THR A 273 8.21 1.12 16.82
C THR A 273 7.89 0.90 18.29
N VAL A 274 8.16 -0.30 18.80
CA VAL A 274 7.91 -0.65 20.21
C VAL A 274 9.21 -0.93 20.95
N SER A 275 9.30 -0.48 22.20
CA SER A 275 10.51 -0.58 23.01
C SER A 275 10.28 -1.31 24.33
N GLY A 276 11.39 -1.72 24.94
CA GLY A 276 11.42 -2.25 26.30
C GLY A 276 12.63 -3.13 26.56
N GLY A 277 13.15 -3.07 27.79
CA GLY A 277 14.35 -3.80 28.19
C GLY A 277 14.16 -4.64 29.46
N ARG A 278 15.28 -5.11 30.03
CA ARG A 278 15.33 -5.89 31.29
C ARG A 278 15.07 -5.04 32.56
N PHE A 279 15.00 -3.73 32.43
CA PHE A 279 14.77 -2.78 33.53
C PHE A 279 13.31 -2.35 33.59
N GLN A 280 12.80 -2.06 34.80
CA GLN A 280 11.42 -1.58 34.98
C GLN A 280 11.22 -0.19 34.37
N GLY A 281 10.09 0.00 33.66
CA GLY A 281 9.60 1.29 33.17
C GLY A 281 10.13 1.70 31.78
N LYS A 282 9.39 2.63 31.14
CA LYS A 282 9.59 3.13 29.77
C LYS A 282 9.41 2.05 28.69
N HIS A 283 8.28 1.36 28.73
CA HIS A 283 7.89 0.40 27.70
C HIS A 283 7.00 1.14 26.71
N GLU A 284 7.64 1.80 25.76
CA GLU A 284 7.03 2.84 24.95
C GLU A 284 6.76 2.33 23.53
N LEU A 285 5.61 2.68 22.99
CA LEU A 285 5.31 2.58 21.58
C LEU A 285 5.39 3.99 21.00
N HIS A 286 6.16 4.15 19.93
CA HIS A 286 6.27 5.40 19.20
C HIS A 286 5.64 5.23 17.82
N ILE A 287 4.82 6.20 17.42
CA ILE A 287 4.36 6.37 16.04
C ILE A 287 5.04 7.63 15.53
N TRP A 288 5.77 7.53 14.44
CA TRP A 288 6.55 8.63 13.90
C TRP A 288 6.55 8.65 12.37
N SER A 289 6.70 9.85 11.82
CA SER A 289 6.64 10.09 10.38
C SER A 289 7.97 9.76 9.71
N LEU A 290 7.91 9.02 8.61
CA LEU A 290 9.10 8.69 7.81
C LEU A 290 9.62 9.88 7.00
N ALA A 291 8.78 10.89 6.77
CA ALA A 291 9.16 12.07 5.99
C ALA A 291 10.07 13.03 6.78
N ASP A 292 9.81 13.22 8.07
CA ASP A 292 10.43 14.26 8.89
C ASP A 292 10.86 13.80 10.30
N LEU A 293 10.69 12.51 10.61
CA LEU A 293 11.01 11.89 11.91
C LEU A 293 10.24 12.47 13.09
N GLN A 294 9.18 13.25 12.85
CA GLN A 294 8.34 13.79 13.91
C GLN A 294 7.53 12.69 14.58
N THR A 295 7.43 12.77 15.90
CA THR A 295 6.65 11.81 16.69
C THR A 295 5.19 12.22 16.69
N VAL A 296 4.34 11.36 16.13
CA VAL A 296 2.88 11.52 16.10
C VAL A 296 2.27 11.13 17.44
N ALA A 297 2.70 10.01 18.01
CA ALA A 297 2.18 9.52 19.28
C ALA A 297 3.24 8.75 20.07
N VAL A 298 3.19 8.87 21.39
CA VAL A 298 3.91 7.99 22.33
C VAL A 298 2.88 7.38 23.26
N LEU A 299 2.84 6.05 23.31
CA LEU A 299 1.91 5.29 24.14
C LEU A 299 2.71 4.38 25.09
N GLU A 300 2.12 4.03 26.23
CA GLU A 300 2.59 2.94 27.10
C GLU A 300 1.51 1.85 27.15
N PRO A 301 1.45 0.95 26.15
CA PRO A 301 0.33 0.02 26.01
C PRO A 301 0.25 -1.03 27.12
N ALA A 302 1.37 -1.27 27.80
CA ALA A 302 1.52 -2.32 28.80
C ALA A 302 2.57 -1.95 29.85
N LYS A 303 2.54 -2.63 31.00
CA LYS A 303 3.49 -2.42 32.11
C LYS A 303 4.81 -3.14 31.92
N GLY A 304 4.87 -4.10 31.00
CA GLY A 304 6.06 -4.89 30.70
C GLY A 304 6.65 -4.56 29.34
N LYS A 305 7.83 -5.14 29.05
CA LYS A 305 8.50 -5.04 27.75
C LYS A 305 7.53 -5.32 26.60
N LEU A 306 7.46 -4.40 25.64
CA LEU A 306 6.72 -4.60 24.40
C LEU A 306 7.57 -5.47 23.46
N ASN A 307 7.03 -6.62 23.05
CA ASN A 307 7.78 -7.65 22.34
C ASN A 307 7.59 -7.60 20.82
N ARG A 308 6.38 -7.35 20.35
CA ARG A 308 6.06 -7.31 18.92
C ARG A 308 4.90 -6.36 18.67
N VAL A 309 4.96 -5.68 17.53
CA VAL A 309 3.85 -4.86 17.00
C VAL A 309 3.47 -5.36 15.62
N ALA A 310 2.19 -5.29 15.30
CA ALA A 310 1.68 -5.52 13.96
C ALA A 310 0.61 -4.46 13.65
N VAL A 311 0.54 -4.04 12.39
CA VAL A 311 -0.56 -3.25 11.83
C VAL A 311 -1.35 -4.13 10.87
N SER A 312 -2.67 -4.05 10.93
CA SER A 312 -3.54 -4.86 10.10
C SER A 312 -3.48 -4.41 8.63
N PRO A 313 -3.67 -5.31 7.64
CA PRO A 313 -3.57 -4.98 6.21
C PRO A 313 -4.37 -3.77 5.75
N ASN A 314 -5.61 -3.61 6.24
CA ASN A 314 -6.45 -2.44 5.95
C ASN A 314 -6.02 -1.12 6.64
N GLY A 315 -4.93 -1.12 7.41
CA GLY A 315 -4.40 0.03 8.14
C GLY A 315 -5.22 0.53 9.33
N LYS A 316 -6.33 -0.13 9.70
CA LYS A 316 -7.25 0.35 10.74
C LYS A 316 -6.85 -0.07 12.16
N TRP A 317 -6.17 -1.20 12.30
CA TRP A 317 -5.87 -1.80 13.59
C TRP A 317 -4.37 -1.94 13.81
N MET A 318 -3.97 -1.77 15.06
CA MET A 318 -2.62 -2.05 15.55
C MET A 318 -2.71 -2.96 16.76
N ALA A 319 -1.89 -4.02 16.79
CA ALA A 319 -1.80 -4.93 17.93
C ALA A 319 -0.40 -4.90 18.52
N VAL A 320 -0.30 -4.98 19.85
CA VAL A 320 0.97 -4.96 20.60
C VAL A 320 0.98 -6.09 21.62
N ALA A 321 1.95 -6.99 21.52
CA ALA A 321 2.21 -8.03 22.52
C ALA A 321 3.20 -7.55 23.59
N ALA A 322 2.92 -7.84 24.85
CA ALA A 322 3.75 -7.45 25.98
C ALA A 322 4.06 -8.59 26.96
N ALA A 323 5.21 -8.46 27.63
CA ALA A 323 5.71 -9.43 28.60
C ALA A 323 4.89 -9.53 29.90
N ASP A 324 4.00 -8.58 30.16
CA ASP A 324 3.13 -8.56 31.36
C ASP A 324 1.84 -9.38 31.19
N LYS A 325 1.87 -10.37 30.30
CA LYS A 325 0.73 -11.26 29.96
C LYS A 325 -0.47 -10.50 29.39
N THR A 326 -0.20 -9.44 28.64
CA THR A 326 -1.21 -8.66 27.92
C THR A 326 -0.90 -8.52 26.43
N ALA A 327 -1.96 -8.36 25.66
CA ALA A 327 -1.89 -7.77 24.33
C ALA A 327 -2.91 -6.64 24.22
N THR A 328 -2.57 -5.58 23.50
CA THR A 328 -3.49 -4.46 23.26
C THR A 328 -3.78 -4.31 21.78
N ILE A 329 -5.03 -3.95 21.47
CA ILE A 329 -5.51 -3.67 20.12
C ILE A 329 -6.00 -2.23 20.11
N TRP A 330 -5.55 -1.46 19.13
CA TRP A 330 -5.81 -0.05 18.97
C TRP A 330 -6.43 0.20 17.61
N ASN A 331 -7.44 1.07 17.56
CA ASN A 331 -7.86 1.69 16.32
C ASN A 331 -6.87 2.82 15.99
N ILE A 332 -6.32 2.77 14.80
CA ILE A 332 -5.37 3.73 14.24
C ILE A 332 -5.83 4.28 12.88
N GLU A 333 -7.12 4.10 12.56
CA GLU A 333 -7.74 4.63 11.35
C GLU A 333 -7.65 6.16 11.34
N GLY A 334 -7.22 6.72 10.21
CA GLY A 334 -7.07 8.16 10.05
C GLY A 334 -5.82 8.76 10.70
N LEU A 335 -4.91 7.96 11.28
CA LEU A 335 -3.57 8.45 11.62
C LEU A 335 -2.88 8.99 10.37
N THR A 336 -2.34 10.19 10.45
CA THR A 336 -1.54 10.80 9.39
C THR A 336 -0.23 11.31 9.98
N PRO A 337 0.83 11.46 9.16
CA PRO A 337 1.99 12.26 9.54
C PRO A 337 1.57 13.63 10.09
N PRO A 338 2.33 14.19 11.03
CA PRO A 338 2.09 15.54 11.47
C PRO A 338 2.32 16.48 10.28
N ALA A 339 1.59 17.59 10.23
CA ALA A 339 1.85 18.60 9.22
C ALA A 339 3.33 19.05 9.33
N PRO A 340 4.06 19.15 8.21
CA PRO A 340 5.47 19.53 8.26
C PRO A 340 5.59 20.86 9.00
N ALA A 341 6.52 20.93 9.97
CA ALA A 341 6.82 22.17 10.67
C ALA A 341 7.13 23.26 9.63
N THR A 342 6.40 24.38 9.68
CA THR A 342 6.69 25.56 8.84
C THR A 342 8.18 25.90 8.98
N PRO A 343 8.96 25.94 7.88
CA PRO A 343 10.37 26.21 7.98
C PRO A 343 10.59 27.61 8.58
N GLU A 344 11.24 27.68 9.74
CA GLU A 344 11.89 28.91 10.15
C GLU A 344 12.92 29.26 9.07
N THR A 345 12.78 30.45 8.51
CA THR A 345 13.68 31.02 7.52
C THR A 345 15.11 31.09 8.07
N GLN A 346 15.93 30.10 7.73
CA GLN A 346 17.38 30.24 7.79
C GLN A 346 17.94 30.31 6.36
N PRO A 347 18.93 31.19 6.11
CA PRO A 347 19.44 31.42 4.77
C PRO A 347 20.16 30.18 4.25
N MET A 348 19.73 29.72 3.07
CA MET A 348 20.37 28.63 2.33
C MET A 348 21.83 28.96 2.06
N THR A 349 22.73 28.16 2.61
CA THR A 349 24.07 27.98 2.04
C THR A 349 23.97 26.90 0.97
N THR A 350 24.21 27.32 -0.27
CA THR A 350 24.30 26.45 -1.45
C THR A 350 25.36 25.37 -1.25
N VAL A 351 24.93 24.09 -1.21
CA VAL A 351 25.83 22.95 -1.41
C VAL A 351 25.63 22.46 -2.84
N THR A 352 26.66 22.62 -3.65
CA THR A 352 26.73 22.17 -5.04
C THR A 352 26.76 20.64 -5.08
N THR A 353 25.70 20.01 -5.59
CA THR A 353 25.68 18.56 -5.86
C THR A 353 26.49 18.26 -7.12
N GLY A 354 27.59 17.52 -6.98
CA GLY A 354 28.29 16.89 -8.11
C GLY A 354 27.47 15.73 -8.70
N PRO A 355 27.78 15.29 -9.94
CA PRO A 355 26.99 14.28 -10.62
C PRO A 355 27.18 12.93 -9.93
N THR A 356 26.08 12.28 -9.57
CA THR A 356 26.06 10.90 -9.08
C THR A 356 26.12 9.98 -10.29
N PHE A 357 27.22 9.26 -10.46
CA PHE A 357 27.34 8.22 -11.48
C PHE A 357 26.54 6.98 -11.04
N GLN A 358 25.52 6.61 -11.81
CA GLN A 358 24.89 5.29 -11.74
C GLN A 358 25.63 4.34 -12.70
N PHE A 359 26.10 3.21 -12.18
CA PHE A 359 26.48 2.07 -13.03
C PHE A 359 25.19 1.39 -13.51
N VAL A 360 24.91 1.51 -14.80
CA VAL A 360 23.90 0.72 -15.48
C VAL A 360 24.52 -0.66 -15.74
N ASP A 361 24.01 -1.70 -15.07
CA ASP A 361 24.43 -3.06 -15.33
C ASP A 361 23.87 -3.51 -16.70
N ALA A 362 24.73 -3.50 -17.71
CA ALA A 362 24.37 -3.57 -19.14
C ALA A 362 23.96 -4.97 -19.64
N LYS A 363 23.27 -5.79 -18.82
CA LYS A 363 22.93 -7.19 -19.17
C LYS A 363 21.57 -7.72 -18.73
N SER A 364 20.63 -6.88 -18.29
CA SER A 364 19.23 -7.34 -18.18
C SER A 364 18.54 -7.26 -19.55
N PRO A 365 17.85 -8.32 -20.01
CA PRO A 365 17.18 -8.30 -21.31
C PRO A 365 16.08 -7.24 -21.30
N MET A 366 16.05 -6.42 -22.36
CA MET A 366 15.05 -5.36 -22.56
C MET A 366 13.64 -5.96 -22.52
N LYS A 367 12.81 -5.45 -21.61
CA LYS A 367 11.42 -5.83 -21.46
C LYS A 367 10.55 -5.13 -22.52
N ARG A 368 9.65 -5.89 -23.13
CA ARG A 368 8.84 -5.45 -24.26
C ARG A 368 7.43 -5.09 -23.77
N ILE A 369 7.00 -3.88 -24.08
CA ILE A 369 5.64 -3.40 -23.79
C ILE A 369 4.81 -3.49 -25.08
N GLY A 370 3.61 -4.05 -24.96
CA GLY A 370 2.58 -4.08 -26.00
C GLY A 370 1.50 -3.04 -25.77
N ILE A 371 0.96 -2.46 -26.85
CA ILE A 371 -0.22 -1.59 -26.80
C ILE A 371 -1.42 -2.30 -27.43
N ILE A 372 -2.55 -2.33 -26.72
CA ILE A 372 -3.84 -2.77 -27.25
C ILE A 372 -4.72 -1.53 -27.48
N GLY A 373 -5.02 -1.22 -28.75
CA GLY A 373 -5.81 -0.05 -29.16
C GLY A 373 -4.95 1.14 -29.59
N LEU A 374 -5.15 1.62 -30.81
CA LEU A 374 -4.51 2.84 -31.35
C LEU A 374 -5.55 3.92 -31.69
N ASP A 375 -6.54 4.06 -30.82
CA ASP A 375 -7.74 4.89 -30.99
C ASP A 375 -7.85 6.04 -29.95
N THR A 376 -6.82 6.18 -29.11
CA THR A 376 -6.63 7.29 -28.15
C THR A 376 -5.28 7.97 -28.34
N SER A 377 -5.19 9.26 -28.01
CA SER A 377 -3.92 9.99 -28.03
C SER A 377 -2.91 9.45 -27.02
N HIS A 378 -3.36 8.74 -25.97
CA HIS A 378 -2.49 8.18 -24.94
C HIS A 378 -1.56 7.11 -25.51
N ALA A 379 -2.03 6.23 -26.39
CA ALA A 379 -1.23 5.19 -27.04
C ALA A 379 0.07 5.76 -27.68
N LEU A 380 -0.05 6.85 -28.44
CA LEU A 380 1.12 7.51 -29.03
C LEU A 380 1.95 8.27 -27.99
N ALA A 381 1.32 8.95 -27.04
CA ALA A 381 2.02 9.72 -26.02
C ALA A 381 2.89 8.81 -25.13
N PHE A 382 2.32 7.70 -24.66
CA PHE A 382 3.00 6.75 -23.78
C PHE A 382 4.13 6.04 -24.54
N ALA A 383 3.89 5.61 -25.77
CA ALA A 383 4.92 5.02 -26.60
C ALA A 383 6.11 5.96 -26.84
N LYS A 384 5.84 7.26 -27.07
CA LYS A 384 6.90 8.28 -27.20
C LYS A 384 7.68 8.41 -25.91
N THR A 385 7.02 8.54 -24.77
CA THR A 385 7.69 8.69 -23.47
C THR A 385 8.52 7.44 -23.12
N PHE A 386 7.99 6.23 -23.29
CA PHE A 386 8.75 4.99 -23.06
C PHE A 386 9.95 4.83 -24.01
N ASN A 387 9.78 5.12 -25.30
CA ASN A 387 10.84 4.85 -26.29
C ASN A 387 11.92 5.94 -26.36
N ALA A 388 11.62 7.16 -25.89
CA ALA A 388 12.54 8.30 -25.95
C ALA A 388 13.40 8.50 -24.70
N ASN A 389 13.02 7.92 -23.55
CA ASN A 389 13.65 8.20 -22.26
C ASN A 389 14.20 6.92 -21.56
N PRO A 390 15.03 6.09 -22.25
CA PRO A 390 15.57 4.85 -21.67
C PRO A 390 16.50 5.07 -20.46
N GLU A 391 17.00 6.29 -20.28
CA GLU A 391 17.84 6.71 -19.14
C GLU A 391 17.02 7.03 -17.88
N VAL A 392 15.72 7.28 -17.99
CA VAL A 392 14.89 7.58 -16.82
C VAL A 392 14.73 6.32 -15.97
N PRO A 393 15.09 6.33 -14.68
CA PRO A 393 15.11 5.12 -13.85
C PRO A 393 13.79 4.35 -13.81
N ALA A 394 12.64 5.02 -13.87
CA ALA A 394 11.32 4.38 -13.92
C ALA A 394 11.05 3.66 -15.25
N LEU A 395 11.65 4.09 -16.36
CA LEU A 395 11.43 3.54 -17.72
C LEU A 395 12.57 2.65 -18.21
N ALA A 396 13.74 2.74 -17.56
CA ALA A 396 14.95 2.02 -17.94
C ALA A 396 14.72 0.51 -18.13
N GLY A 397 15.28 -0.05 -19.20
CA GLY A 397 15.15 -1.48 -19.53
C GLY A 397 13.80 -1.89 -20.11
N MET A 398 12.89 -0.96 -20.39
CA MET A 398 11.60 -1.23 -21.04
C MET A 398 11.45 -0.44 -22.34
N ARG A 399 10.70 -0.99 -23.29
CA ARG A 399 10.39 -0.31 -24.55
C ARG A 399 9.05 -0.78 -25.11
N VAL A 400 8.26 0.14 -25.67
CA VAL A 400 7.10 -0.23 -26.50
C VAL A 400 7.59 -0.75 -27.83
N THR A 401 7.21 -1.99 -28.15
CA THR A 401 7.75 -2.72 -29.32
C THR A 401 6.69 -3.34 -30.22
N VAL A 402 5.49 -3.60 -29.69
CA VAL A 402 4.39 -4.21 -30.45
C VAL A 402 3.09 -3.46 -30.17
N ALA A 403 2.24 -3.29 -31.19
CA ALA A 403 0.91 -2.71 -31.04
C ALA A 403 -0.13 -3.51 -31.83
N TYR A 404 -1.31 -3.68 -31.25
CA TYR A 404 -2.50 -4.16 -31.93
C TYR A 404 -3.45 -2.95 -32.13
N PRO A 405 -3.79 -2.60 -33.37
CA PRO A 405 -4.38 -1.29 -33.66
C PRO A 405 -5.87 -1.18 -33.28
N HIS A 406 -6.59 -2.29 -33.17
CA HIS A 406 -8.04 -2.28 -33.03
C HIS A 406 -8.48 -2.26 -31.56
N GLY A 407 -9.46 -1.41 -31.25
CA GLY A 407 -10.04 -1.24 -29.92
C GLY A 407 -11.53 -0.90 -30.04
N SER A 408 -11.83 0.40 -30.19
CA SER A 408 -13.19 0.89 -30.47
C SER A 408 -13.76 0.32 -31.77
N LYS A 409 -15.05 -0.04 -31.77
CA LYS A 409 -15.75 -0.62 -32.93
C LYS A 409 -16.58 0.40 -33.71
N ASP A 410 -17.25 1.31 -33.02
CA ASP A 410 -18.32 2.16 -33.57
C ASP A 410 -18.29 3.63 -33.07
N ILE A 411 -17.31 4.02 -32.24
CA ILE A 411 -17.12 5.41 -31.81
C ILE A 411 -16.30 6.16 -32.87
N GLU A 412 -16.95 7.00 -33.66
CA GLU A 412 -16.37 7.66 -34.85
C GLU A 412 -15.06 8.41 -34.55
N GLY A 413 -15.01 9.17 -33.46
CA GLY A 413 -13.83 9.93 -33.05
C GLY A 413 -12.64 9.06 -32.64
N SER A 414 -12.88 7.79 -32.31
CA SER A 414 -11.85 6.80 -31.96
C SER A 414 -11.46 5.98 -33.19
N VAL A 415 -12.43 5.45 -33.93
CA VAL A 415 -12.20 4.63 -35.14
C VAL A 415 -11.45 5.41 -36.22
N SER A 416 -11.81 6.68 -36.44
CA SER A 416 -11.16 7.54 -37.44
C SER A 416 -9.67 7.81 -37.17
N ARG A 417 -9.21 7.67 -35.92
CA ARG A 417 -7.81 7.91 -35.52
C ARG A 417 -6.88 6.73 -35.85
N ILE A 418 -7.42 5.51 -35.88
CA ILE A 418 -6.64 4.28 -35.99
C ILE A 418 -5.67 4.30 -37.18
N PRO A 419 -6.08 4.67 -38.42
CA PRO A 419 -5.14 4.68 -39.56
C PRO A 419 -3.97 5.63 -39.35
N GLY A 420 -4.24 6.86 -38.88
CA GLY A 420 -3.20 7.86 -38.64
C GLY A 420 -2.25 7.45 -37.51
N TYR A 421 -2.78 6.94 -36.40
CA TYR A 421 -1.97 6.53 -35.25
C TYR A 421 -1.19 5.23 -35.54
N THR A 422 -1.72 4.35 -36.39
CA THR A 422 -0.98 3.18 -36.88
C THR A 422 0.25 3.58 -37.68
N GLU A 423 0.17 4.62 -38.51
CA GLU A 423 1.36 5.11 -39.23
C GLU A 423 2.35 5.84 -38.30
N GLU A 424 1.85 6.62 -37.34
CA GLU A 424 2.71 7.30 -36.36
C GLU A 424 3.44 6.33 -35.41
N ILE A 425 2.77 5.27 -34.93
CA ILE A 425 3.41 4.30 -34.02
C ILE A 425 4.52 3.52 -34.73
N LYS A 426 4.35 3.19 -36.02
CA LYS A 426 5.39 2.53 -36.84
C LYS A 426 6.66 3.37 -36.94
N LYS A 427 6.53 4.71 -37.03
CA LYS A 427 7.69 5.64 -37.05
C LYS A 427 8.51 5.59 -35.76
N LEU A 428 7.93 5.13 -34.64
CA LEU A 428 8.63 4.92 -33.37
C LEU A 428 9.38 3.56 -33.30
N GLY A 429 9.36 2.78 -34.39
CA GLY A 429 9.93 1.44 -34.46
C GLY A 429 9.08 0.37 -33.78
N VAL A 430 7.77 0.62 -33.61
CA VAL A 430 6.81 -0.34 -33.04
C VAL A 430 6.22 -1.20 -34.14
N THR A 431 6.27 -2.53 -33.95
CA THR A 431 5.68 -3.50 -34.88
C THR A 431 4.17 -3.54 -34.69
N VAL A 432 3.41 -3.44 -35.78
CA VAL A 432 1.95 -3.56 -35.73
C VAL A 432 1.54 -4.97 -36.11
N VAL A 433 0.77 -5.63 -35.25
CA VAL A 433 0.26 -6.99 -35.45
C VAL A 433 -1.25 -6.98 -35.71
N ASP A 434 -1.77 -8.05 -36.28
CA ASP A 434 -3.16 -8.19 -36.72
C ASP A 434 -4.08 -8.86 -35.70
N SER A 435 -3.56 -9.31 -34.55
CA SER A 435 -4.35 -10.01 -33.53
C SER A 435 -3.78 -9.87 -32.11
N LEU A 436 -4.67 -9.93 -31.10
CA LEU A 436 -4.29 -9.93 -29.67
C LEU A 436 -3.33 -11.08 -29.32
N PRO A 437 -3.57 -12.35 -29.72
CA PRO A 437 -2.64 -13.45 -29.46
C PRO A 437 -1.24 -13.22 -30.04
N ALA A 438 -1.13 -12.64 -31.24
CA ALA A 438 0.17 -12.29 -31.83
C ALA A 438 0.90 -11.23 -31.01
N LEU A 439 0.19 -10.26 -30.42
CA LEU A 439 0.77 -9.28 -29.50
C LEU A 439 1.26 -9.95 -28.21
N LEU A 440 0.41 -10.73 -27.56
CA LEU A 440 0.65 -11.28 -26.22
C LEU A 440 1.83 -12.28 -26.16
N THR A 441 2.14 -12.94 -27.28
CA THR A 441 3.31 -13.82 -27.39
C THR A 441 4.64 -13.05 -27.51
N GLN A 442 4.60 -11.76 -27.85
CA GLN A 442 5.77 -10.93 -28.12
C GLN A 442 6.10 -9.92 -27.02
N VAL A 443 5.32 -9.87 -25.93
CA VAL A 443 5.46 -8.81 -24.91
C VAL A 443 5.53 -9.36 -23.50
N ASP A 444 6.13 -8.56 -22.61
CA ASP A 444 6.23 -8.80 -21.18
C ASP A 444 5.12 -8.05 -20.42
N TYR A 445 4.76 -6.85 -20.88
CA TYR A 445 3.77 -5.96 -20.26
C TYR A 445 2.78 -5.42 -21.28
N VAL A 446 1.60 -5.00 -20.81
CA VAL A 446 0.54 -4.47 -21.68
C VAL A 446 0.06 -3.10 -21.20
N LEU A 447 -0.02 -2.17 -22.14
CA LEU A 447 -0.81 -0.94 -22.06
C LEU A 447 -2.11 -1.19 -22.81
N LEU A 448 -3.24 -1.27 -22.10
CA LEU A 448 -4.56 -1.37 -22.69
C LEU A 448 -5.12 0.04 -22.86
N GLU A 449 -4.98 0.57 -24.07
CA GLU A 449 -5.22 1.97 -24.45
C GLU A 449 -6.44 2.09 -25.38
N THR A 450 -7.33 1.09 -25.36
CA THR A 450 -8.58 1.20 -26.09
C THR A 450 -9.41 2.33 -25.48
N ASN A 451 -9.88 3.29 -26.28
CA ASN A 451 -10.61 4.43 -25.73
C ASN A 451 -12.03 4.04 -25.25
N ASP A 452 -12.60 3.01 -25.88
CA ASP A 452 -13.90 2.45 -25.53
C ASP A 452 -13.78 1.40 -24.43
N GLY A 453 -14.33 1.69 -23.25
CA GLY A 453 -14.32 0.73 -22.13
C GLY A 453 -15.14 -0.55 -22.35
N ARG A 454 -16.06 -0.62 -23.32
CA ARG A 454 -16.94 -1.80 -23.53
C ARG A 454 -16.16 -3.09 -23.87
N PRO A 455 -15.16 -3.10 -24.77
CA PRO A 455 -14.33 -4.28 -25.04
C PRO A 455 -13.32 -4.64 -23.94
N HIS A 456 -13.10 -3.79 -22.93
CA HIS A 456 -11.99 -3.97 -21.98
C HIS A 456 -12.05 -5.29 -21.22
N LEU A 457 -13.24 -5.78 -20.84
CA LEU A 457 -13.33 -7.06 -20.12
C LEU A 457 -12.79 -8.22 -20.97
N GLU A 458 -13.17 -8.29 -22.24
CA GLU A 458 -12.68 -9.33 -23.17
C GLU A 458 -11.18 -9.18 -23.43
N GLN A 459 -10.73 -7.95 -23.69
CA GLN A 459 -9.31 -7.67 -23.93
C GLN A 459 -8.46 -8.00 -22.70
N ALA A 460 -8.86 -7.53 -21.51
CA ALA A 460 -8.15 -7.76 -20.26
C ALA A 460 -8.10 -9.23 -19.89
N LEU A 461 -9.19 -10.00 -20.10
CA LEU A 461 -9.18 -11.45 -19.88
C LEU A 461 -8.11 -12.16 -20.72
N ALA A 462 -7.95 -11.79 -21.99
CA ALA A 462 -6.88 -12.35 -22.83
C ALA A 462 -5.49 -12.01 -22.28
N VAL A 463 -5.30 -10.79 -21.75
CA VAL A 463 -4.04 -10.39 -21.09
C VAL A 463 -3.80 -11.19 -19.82
N PHE A 464 -4.83 -11.38 -18.99
CA PHE A 464 -4.77 -12.11 -17.73
C PHE A 464 -4.45 -13.59 -17.93
N GLN A 465 -5.09 -14.24 -18.91
CA GLN A 465 -4.79 -15.61 -19.31
C GLN A 465 -3.34 -15.78 -19.81
N ALA A 466 -2.77 -14.74 -20.42
CA ALA A 466 -1.37 -14.71 -20.83
C ALA A 466 -0.39 -14.37 -19.69
N GLY A 467 -0.89 -14.09 -18.47
CA GLY A 467 -0.09 -13.79 -17.29
C GLY A 467 0.70 -12.47 -17.36
N LYS A 468 0.23 -11.48 -18.13
CA LYS A 468 0.97 -10.24 -18.39
C LYS A 468 0.48 -9.10 -17.49
N PRO A 469 1.34 -8.43 -16.70
CA PRO A 469 0.95 -7.23 -15.98
C PRO A 469 0.41 -6.16 -16.93
N VAL A 470 -0.66 -5.49 -16.54
CA VAL A 470 -1.40 -4.59 -17.43
C VAL A 470 -1.79 -3.29 -16.75
N PHE A 471 -1.53 -2.19 -17.43
CA PHE A 471 -2.17 -0.91 -17.16
C PHE A 471 -3.40 -0.80 -18.07
N ILE A 472 -4.55 -0.47 -17.49
CA ILE A 472 -5.79 -0.22 -18.24
C ILE A 472 -6.04 1.28 -18.21
N ASP A 473 -6.04 1.91 -19.38
CA ASP A 473 -6.40 3.31 -19.50
C ASP A 473 -7.88 3.52 -19.20
N LYS A 474 -8.21 4.73 -18.77
CA LYS A 474 -9.57 5.07 -18.36
C LYS A 474 -10.46 5.31 -19.59
N PRO A 475 -11.73 4.86 -19.57
CA PRO A 475 -12.37 4.16 -18.46
C PRO A 475 -11.98 2.68 -18.39
N VAL A 476 -11.85 2.13 -17.17
CA VAL A 476 -11.58 0.71 -16.86
C VAL A 476 -12.53 -0.19 -17.65
N ALA A 477 -13.82 0.15 -17.69
CA ALA A 477 -14.82 -0.57 -18.43
C ALA A 477 -16.01 0.34 -18.83
N GLY A 478 -16.86 -0.17 -19.72
CA GLY A 478 -18.11 0.48 -20.14
C GLY A 478 -19.25 0.42 -19.11
N SER A 479 -19.06 -0.30 -18.01
CA SER A 479 -20.03 -0.45 -16.92
C SER A 479 -19.32 -0.67 -15.58
N LEU A 480 -19.97 -0.38 -14.46
CA LEU A 480 -19.41 -0.66 -13.13
C LEU A 480 -19.29 -2.17 -12.91
N GLU A 481 -20.24 -2.95 -13.41
CA GLU A 481 -20.23 -4.41 -13.34
C GLU A 481 -19.02 -5.01 -14.06
N ASP A 482 -18.71 -4.54 -15.26
CA ASP A 482 -17.52 -4.99 -15.99
C ASP A 482 -16.23 -4.50 -15.31
N ALA A 483 -16.21 -3.31 -14.72
CA ALA A 483 -15.05 -2.83 -13.96
C ALA A 483 -14.76 -3.74 -12.76
N VAL A 484 -15.79 -4.13 -12.00
CA VAL A 484 -15.65 -5.12 -10.91
C VAL A 484 -15.18 -6.47 -11.48
N ALA A 485 -15.77 -6.94 -12.57
CA ALA A 485 -15.40 -8.22 -13.18
C ALA A 485 -13.92 -8.25 -13.64
N ILE A 486 -13.38 -7.13 -14.15
CA ILE A 486 -11.97 -7.02 -14.53
C ILE A 486 -11.05 -7.23 -13.32
N TYR A 487 -11.31 -6.55 -12.20
CA TYR A 487 -10.48 -6.69 -11.00
C TYR A 487 -10.64 -8.07 -10.34
N GLU A 488 -11.85 -8.65 -10.31
CA GLU A 488 -12.06 -10.03 -9.88
C GLU A 488 -11.32 -11.04 -10.77
N ALA A 489 -11.36 -10.87 -12.10
CA ALA A 489 -10.62 -11.71 -13.04
C ALA A 489 -9.11 -11.58 -12.83
N ALA A 490 -8.59 -10.36 -12.65
CA ALA A 490 -7.17 -10.14 -12.37
C ALA A 490 -6.71 -10.88 -11.10
N ARG A 491 -7.54 -10.87 -10.03
CA ARG A 491 -7.29 -11.67 -8.82
C ARG A 491 -7.29 -13.17 -9.09
N HIS A 492 -8.25 -13.65 -9.88
CA HIS A 492 -8.33 -15.06 -10.27
C HIS A 492 -7.06 -15.54 -10.98
N TYR A 493 -6.58 -14.80 -11.98
CA TYR A 493 -5.37 -15.12 -12.73
C TYR A 493 -4.08 -14.67 -12.04
N LYS A 494 -4.16 -14.00 -10.88
CA LYS A 494 -3.04 -13.45 -10.11
C LYS A 494 -2.17 -12.48 -10.92
N VAL A 495 -2.80 -11.68 -11.78
CA VAL A 495 -2.11 -10.71 -12.64
C VAL A 495 -2.22 -9.31 -12.03
N PRO A 496 -1.10 -8.61 -11.79
CA PRO A 496 -1.14 -7.22 -11.36
C PRO A 496 -1.83 -6.34 -12.42
N VAL A 497 -2.76 -5.50 -11.96
CA VAL A 497 -3.49 -4.54 -12.81
C VAL A 497 -3.71 -3.24 -12.05
N PHE A 498 -3.63 -2.12 -12.75
CA PHE A 498 -4.18 -0.86 -12.26
C PHE A 498 -4.68 0.03 -13.41
N SER A 499 -5.53 0.99 -13.06
CA SER A 499 -6.04 2.02 -13.96
C SER A 499 -5.91 3.37 -13.30
N SER A 500 -5.65 4.41 -14.08
CA SER A 500 -5.64 5.78 -13.57
C SER A 500 -5.69 6.80 -14.70
N SER A 501 -6.41 7.89 -14.46
CA SER A 501 -6.19 9.16 -15.17
C SER A 501 -4.83 9.76 -14.79
N SER A 502 -4.21 10.47 -15.74
CA SER A 502 -3.02 11.28 -15.49
C SER A 502 -3.27 12.43 -14.51
N LEU A 503 -4.53 12.85 -14.40
CA LEU A 503 -4.94 13.91 -13.46
C LEU A 503 -4.84 13.48 -12.00
N ARG A 504 -4.78 12.16 -11.70
CA ARG A 504 -4.45 11.72 -10.35
C ARG A 504 -3.05 12.14 -9.94
N PHE A 505 -2.13 12.31 -10.89
CA PHE A 505 -0.72 12.64 -10.66
C PHE A 505 -0.43 14.14 -10.82
N MET A 506 -1.46 14.99 -10.78
CA MET A 506 -1.26 16.43 -10.67
C MET A 506 -0.51 16.75 -9.38
N GLU A 507 0.55 17.53 -9.49
CA GLU A 507 1.43 17.93 -8.38
C GLU A 507 0.64 18.46 -7.17
N ASP A 508 -0.30 19.38 -7.40
CA ASP A 508 -1.10 19.97 -6.32
C ASP A 508 -2.10 18.98 -5.71
N ALA A 509 -2.66 18.06 -6.51
CA ALA A 509 -3.59 17.05 -6.02
C ALA A 509 -2.86 15.99 -5.19
N GLN A 510 -1.65 15.60 -5.62
CA GLN A 510 -0.76 14.72 -4.87
C GLN A 510 -0.27 15.41 -3.59
N ALA A 511 0.10 16.69 -3.66
CA ALA A 511 0.46 17.47 -2.48
C ALA A 511 -0.71 17.56 -1.50
N ALA A 512 -1.94 17.77 -1.97
CA ALA A 512 -3.14 17.79 -1.14
C ALA A 512 -3.31 16.46 -0.40
N ARG A 513 -3.25 15.35 -1.14
CA ARG A 513 -3.33 13.99 -0.62
C ARG A 513 -2.24 13.72 0.41
N GLN A 514 -1.04 14.28 0.20
CA GLN A 514 0.11 14.15 1.11
C GLN A 514 0.06 15.14 2.29
N GLY A 515 -1.03 15.90 2.44
CA GLY A 515 -1.28 16.76 3.61
C GLY A 515 -0.76 18.18 3.48
N SER A 516 -0.41 18.67 2.28
CA SER A 516 0.14 20.02 2.08
C SER A 516 -0.81 21.16 2.49
N CYS A 517 -2.09 20.86 2.70
CA CYS A 517 -3.13 21.79 3.16
C CYS A 517 -3.79 21.38 4.48
N GLY A 518 -3.19 20.45 5.24
CA GLY A 518 -3.78 19.90 6.46
C GLY A 518 -4.84 18.84 6.17
N GLN A 519 -5.78 18.64 7.10
CA GLN A 519 -6.90 17.71 6.89
C GLN A 519 -7.84 18.25 5.82
N ILE A 520 -8.20 17.41 4.85
CA ILE A 520 -9.14 17.79 3.80
C ILE A 520 -10.54 17.86 4.39
N LEU A 521 -11.15 19.05 4.41
CA LEU A 521 -12.53 19.29 4.83
C LEU A 521 -13.51 19.16 3.66
N GLY A 522 -13.05 19.48 2.45
CA GLY A 522 -13.81 19.32 1.22
C GLY A 522 -12.98 19.62 -0.02
N CYS A 523 -13.53 19.33 -1.18
CA CYS A 523 -12.87 19.59 -2.45
C CYS A 523 -13.91 19.85 -3.56
N ASP A 524 -13.70 20.90 -4.34
CA ASP A 524 -14.46 21.17 -5.55
C ASP A 524 -13.57 20.93 -6.76
N THR A 525 -14.02 20.13 -7.71
CA THR A 525 -13.27 19.84 -8.94
C THR A 525 -14.09 20.19 -10.17
N PHE A 526 -13.41 20.44 -11.29
CA PHE A 526 -14.07 20.67 -12.56
C PHE A 526 -13.29 20.08 -13.72
N SER A 527 -14.02 19.66 -14.75
CA SER A 527 -13.47 19.18 -16.02
C SER A 527 -14.51 19.28 -17.15
N PRO A 528 -14.09 19.19 -18.42
CA PRO A 528 -15.01 18.91 -19.51
C PRO A 528 -15.76 17.59 -19.26
N CYS A 529 -17.04 17.53 -19.65
CA CYS A 529 -17.91 16.40 -19.36
C CYS A 529 -18.78 16.05 -20.58
N SER A 530 -18.16 15.96 -21.76
CA SER A 530 -18.87 15.50 -22.97
C SER A 530 -19.45 14.11 -22.75
N LEU A 531 -20.61 13.88 -23.38
CA LEU A 531 -21.31 12.61 -23.30
C LEU A 531 -21.00 11.76 -24.53
N GLU A 532 -20.92 10.46 -24.33
CA GLU A 532 -20.90 9.46 -25.39
C GLU A 532 -22.11 8.54 -25.17
N LYS A 533 -22.85 8.22 -26.23
CA LYS A 533 -24.13 7.52 -26.14
C LYS A 533 -23.99 6.10 -25.60
N THR A 534 -22.78 5.54 -25.67
CA THR A 534 -22.50 4.14 -25.37
C THR A 534 -21.94 3.91 -23.96
N HIS A 535 -21.78 4.98 -23.17
CA HIS A 535 -21.22 4.92 -21.80
C HIS A 535 -22.15 5.62 -20.80
N PRO A 536 -22.09 5.24 -19.51
CA PRO A 536 -22.61 6.07 -18.43
C PRO A 536 -22.04 7.49 -18.52
N ASP A 537 -22.84 8.50 -18.16
CA ASP A 537 -22.57 9.90 -18.53
C ASP A 537 -21.16 10.33 -18.10
N LEU A 538 -20.83 10.06 -16.84
CA LEU A 538 -19.57 10.51 -16.26
C LEU A 538 -18.39 9.62 -16.64
N PHE A 539 -18.58 8.38 -17.09
CA PHE A 539 -17.48 7.46 -17.40
C PHE A 539 -16.63 7.94 -18.57
N TRP A 540 -17.24 8.68 -19.52
CA TRP A 540 -16.56 9.11 -20.73
C TRP A 540 -15.53 10.21 -20.46
N TYR A 541 -16.02 11.41 -20.14
CA TYR A 541 -15.17 12.58 -19.92
C TYR A 541 -15.26 13.14 -18.50
N GLY A 542 -16.42 13.02 -17.84
CA GLY A 542 -16.60 13.49 -16.46
C GLY A 542 -15.62 12.85 -15.47
N ILE A 543 -15.21 11.61 -15.74
CA ILE A 543 -14.26 10.82 -14.97
C ILE A 543 -12.98 11.61 -14.67
N HIS A 544 -12.52 12.47 -15.58
CA HIS A 544 -11.32 13.26 -15.37
C HIS A 544 -11.37 14.12 -14.10
N GLY A 545 -12.48 14.85 -13.87
CA GLY A 545 -12.64 15.65 -12.66
C GLY A 545 -12.91 14.79 -11.43
N VAL A 546 -13.64 13.68 -11.60
CA VAL A 546 -13.90 12.74 -10.51
C VAL A 546 -12.60 12.05 -10.04
N GLU A 547 -11.67 11.77 -10.94
CA GLU A 547 -10.33 11.23 -10.62
C GLU A 547 -9.53 12.22 -9.75
N ILE A 548 -9.57 13.52 -10.06
CA ILE A 548 -8.99 14.56 -9.20
C ILE A 548 -9.68 14.56 -7.83
N LEU A 549 -11.02 14.48 -7.83
CA LEU A 549 -11.81 14.52 -6.60
C LEU A 549 -11.45 13.38 -5.66
N TYR A 550 -11.35 12.16 -6.18
CA TYR A 550 -10.95 10.99 -5.39
C TYR A 550 -9.47 11.03 -5.00
N THR A 551 -8.60 11.56 -5.85
CA THR A 551 -7.21 11.83 -5.45
C THR A 551 -7.18 12.70 -4.19
N VAL A 552 -7.98 13.77 -4.11
CA VAL A 552 -7.96 14.64 -2.93
C VAL A 552 -8.76 14.08 -1.75
N MET A 553 -9.97 13.58 -1.99
CA MET A 553 -10.92 13.21 -0.93
C MET A 553 -10.65 11.82 -0.34
N GLY A 554 -10.02 10.93 -1.12
CA GLY A 554 -9.88 9.50 -0.81
C GLY A 554 -11.21 8.73 -0.92
N PRO A 555 -11.19 7.41 -0.66
CA PRO A 555 -12.41 6.61 -0.57
C PRO A 555 -13.24 6.96 0.68
N GLY A 556 -14.41 6.35 0.83
CA GLY A 556 -15.37 6.56 1.91
C GLY A 556 -16.53 7.48 1.57
N CYS A 557 -16.86 7.69 0.30
CA CYS A 557 -18.07 8.41 -0.09
C CYS A 557 -19.31 7.60 0.33
N GLN A 558 -20.23 8.21 1.05
CA GLN A 558 -21.44 7.54 1.56
C GLN A 558 -22.62 7.68 0.62
N SER A 559 -22.85 8.90 0.12
CA SER A 559 -23.98 9.22 -0.75
C SER A 559 -23.62 10.29 -1.77
N VAL A 560 -24.32 10.27 -2.90
CA VAL A 560 -24.14 11.21 -4.01
C VAL A 560 -25.48 11.80 -4.42
N THR A 561 -25.50 13.10 -4.71
CA THR A 561 -26.58 13.76 -5.45
C THR A 561 -26.04 14.35 -6.75
N ARG A 562 -26.88 14.39 -7.80
CA ARG A 562 -26.54 15.01 -9.08
C ARG A 562 -27.64 15.96 -9.54
N SER A 563 -27.24 17.19 -9.84
CA SER A 563 -28.06 18.15 -10.60
C SER A 563 -27.51 18.25 -12.03
N SER A 564 -28.39 18.15 -13.01
CA SER A 564 -28.02 18.02 -14.42
C SER A 564 -28.82 18.96 -15.31
N THR A 565 -28.13 19.64 -16.23
CA THR A 565 -28.72 20.41 -17.33
C THR A 565 -28.09 19.97 -18.65
N PRO A 566 -28.60 20.42 -19.83
CA PRO A 566 -27.93 20.14 -21.09
C PRO A 566 -26.48 20.69 -21.19
N GLN A 567 -26.12 21.69 -20.38
CA GLN A 567 -24.82 22.37 -20.45
C GLN A 567 -23.83 21.90 -19.38
N ALA A 568 -24.30 21.41 -18.24
CA ALA A 568 -23.43 21.08 -17.12
C ALA A 568 -24.02 20.02 -16.18
N ASP A 569 -23.14 19.45 -15.36
CA ASP A 569 -23.49 18.70 -14.16
C ASP A 569 -22.83 19.33 -12.94
N VAL A 570 -23.52 19.23 -11.81
CA VAL A 570 -22.92 19.36 -10.49
C VAL A 570 -23.25 18.10 -9.71
N VAL A 571 -22.22 17.37 -9.34
CA VAL A 571 -22.29 16.15 -8.54
C VAL A 571 -21.75 16.48 -7.16
N MET A 572 -22.47 16.13 -6.11
CA MET A 572 -22.06 16.35 -4.73
C MET A 572 -22.01 15.01 -4.01
N GLY A 573 -20.85 14.63 -3.50
CA GLY A 573 -20.69 13.49 -2.60
C GLY A 573 -20.55 13.93 -1.15
N THR A 574 -21.03 13.09 -0.25
CA THR A 574 -20.86 13.25 1.20
C THR A 574 -20.02 12.09 1.73
N TRP A 575 -18.88 12.40 2.33
CA TRP A 575 -17.98 11.43 2.97
C TRP A 575 -18.25 11.37 4.48
N SER A 576 -17.73 10.31 5.12
CA SER A 576 -17.73 10.22 6.58
C SER A 576 -17.12 11.46 7.24
N GLY A 577 -17.67 11.87 8.39
CA GLY A 577 -17.22 13.07 9.11
C GLY A 577 -17.80 14.38 8.55
N GLY A 578 -18.77 14.31 7.64
CA GLY A 578 -19.46 15.49 7.09
C GLY A 578 -18.69 16.23 6.00
N ARG A 579 -17.59 15.65 5.50
CA ARG A 579 -16.81 16.23 4.39
C ARG A 579 -17.63 16.19 3.10
N ILE A 580 -17.54 17.26 2.31
CA ILE A 580 -18.28 17.39 1.06
C ILE A 580 -17.30 17.55 -0.09
N GLY A 581 -17.50 16.73 -1.12
CA GLY A 581 -16.78 16.83 -2.38
C GLY A 581 -17.75 17.20 -3.50
N THR A 582 -17.38 18.13 -4.38
CA THR A 582 -18.16 18.44 -5.56
C THR A 582 -17.36 18.25 -6.85
N PHE A 583 -18.06 17.82 -7.89
CA PHE A 583 -17.56 17.78 -9.25
C PHE A 583 -18.49 18.59 -10.15
N ARG A 584 -17.91 19.54 -10.88
CA ARG A 584 -18.59 20.31 -11.93
C ARG A 584 -18.13 19.85 -13.31
N GLY A 585 -19.02 19.17 -14.02
CA GLY A 585 -18.82 18.79 -15.41
C GLY A 585 -19.36 19.84 -16.37
N MET A 586 -18.55 20.32 -17.31
CA MET A 586 -19.00 21.30 -18.32
C MET A 586 -19.07 20.66 -19.71
N ARG A 587 -20.22 20.75 -20.40
CA ARG A 587 -20.41 20.24 -21.77
C ARG A 587 -20.17 21.28 -22.85
N SER A 588 -20.23 22.55 -22.49
CA SER A 588 -20.09 23.68 -23.40
C SER A 588 -19.22 24.78 -22.79
N GLY A 589 -18.55 25.56 -23.64
CA GLY A 589 -17.64 26.62 -23.23
C GLY A 589 -16.20 26.14 -23.06
N LYS A 590 -15.27 27.09 -22.88
CA LYS A 590 -13.87 26.76 -22.56
C LYS A 590 -13.80 26.29 -21.11
N SER A 591 -13.38 25.05 -20.90
CA SER A 591 -13.20 24.45 -19.58
C SER A 591 -11.79 23.86 -19.49
N GLY A 592 -11.21 23.90 -18.30
CA GLY A 592 -9.91 23.27 -17.98
C GLY A 592 -10.09 22.11 -17.02
N TYR A 593 -8.98 21.58 -16.52
CA TYR A 593 -8.96 20.61 -15.43
C TYR A 593 -8.42 21.31 -14.19
N GLY A 594 -9.06 21.11 -13.05
CA GLY A 594 -8.60 21.69 -11.80
C GLY A 594 -9.65 21.60 -10.71
N GLY A 595 -9.44 22.39 -9.67
CA GLY A 595 -10.30 22.39 -8.51
C GLY A 595 -9.75 23.26 -7.39
N ASN A 596 -10.43 23.20 -6.25
CA ASN A 596 -10.06 23.86 -5.03
C ASN A 596 -10.18 22.85 -3.88
N VAL A 597 -9.20 22.88 -2.99
CA VAL A 597 -9.16 22.05 -1.80
C VAL A 597 -9.35 22.93 -0.58
N PHE A 598 -10.29 22.55 0.27
CA PHE A 598 -10.56 23.20 1.54
C PHE A 598 -9.88 22.37 2.63
N GLY A 599 -8.65 22.74 2.96
CA GLY A 599 -7.90 22.11 4.04
C GLY A 599 -8.05 22.86 5.36
N THR A 600 -7.73 22.22 6.48
CA THR A 600 -7.69 22.88 7.80
C THR A 600 -6.64 23.98 7.88
N ASP A 601 -5.53 23.81 7.16
CA ASP A 601 -4.37 24.69 7.32
C ASP A 601 -4.38 25.80 6.28
N LYS A 602 -4.79 25.48 5.04
CA LYS A 602 -4.95 26.45 3.96
C LYS A 602 -5.96 26.00 2.92
N PHE A 603 -6.54 26.99 2.26
CA PHE A 603 -7.18 26.82 0.96
C PHE A 603 -6.11 26.58 -0.11
N MET A 604 -6.32 25.60 -0.98
CA MET A 604 -5.36 25.26 -2.03
C MET A 604 -6.02 25.09 -3.40
N PRO A 605 -5.74 25.97 -4.38
CA PRO A 605 -6.16 25.73 -5.75
C PRO A 605 -5.34 24.59 -6.35
N LEU A 606 -5.99 23.74 -7.14
CA LEU A 606 -5.33 22.71 -7.94
C LEU A 606 -4.97 23.32 -9.30
N GLY A 607 -3.70 23.23 -9.66
CA GLY A 607 -3.17 23.74 -10.92
C GLY A 607 -3.69 23.01 -12.15
N ASN A 608 -3.10 23.32 -13.31
CA ASN A 608 -3.52 22.72 -14.58
C ASN A 608 -2.84 21.37 -14.84
N PHE A 609 -3.45 20.59 -15.74
CA PHE A 609 -2.82 19.40 -16.32
C PHE A 609 -1.49 19.74 -17.02
N LYS A 610 -0.39 19.07 -16.61
CA LYS A 610 0.97 19.32 -17.11
C LYS A 610 1.50 18.25 -18.09
N GLY A 611 0.68 17.28 -18.48
CA GLY A 611 1.08 16.18 -19.38
C GLY A 611 1.06 14.80 -18.73
N TYR A 612 1.46 13.78 -19.49
CA TYR A 612 1.29 12.37 -19.12
C TYR A 612 2.49 11.78 -18.37
N ASP A 613 3.65 12.42 -18.40
CA ASP A 613 4.89 11.84 -17.90
C ASP A 613 4.78 11.31 -16.46
N PRO A 614 4.16 12.02 -15.48
CA PRO A 614 4.00 11.47 -14.14
C PRO A 614 3.26 10.13 -14.08
N LEU A 615 2.22 9.96 -14.90
CA LEU A 615 1.50 8.70 -15.02
C LEU A 615 2.37 7.65 -15.71
N VAL A 616 3.07 7.99 -16.79
CA VAL A 616 3.95 7.05 -17.50
C VAL A 616 5.07 6.55 -16.58
N MET A 617 5.63 7.42 -15.73
CA MET A 617 6.61 7.01 -14.71
C MET A 617 6.00 6.04 -13.70
N ALA A 618 4.77 6.29 -13.24
CA ALA A 618 4.06 5.38 -12.34
C ALA A 618 3.77 4.02 -13.00
N ILE A 619 3.41 4.01 -14.29
CA ILE A 619 3.23 2.77 -15.06
C ILE A 619 4.55 2.01 -15.20
N GLY A 620 5.65 2.70 -15.50
CA GLY A 620 6.97 2.08 -15.59
C GLY A 620 7.41 1.44 -14.26
N GLU A 621 7.19 2.15 -13.15
CA GLU A 621 7.49 1.63 -11.81
C GLU A 621 6.61 0.41 -11.49
N PHE A 622 5.32 0.46 -11.84
CA PHE A 622 4.41 -0.67 -11.70
C PHE A 622 4.86 -1.90 -12.50
N PHE A 623 5.25 -1.74 -13.76
CA PHE A 623 5.75 -2.88 -14.56
C PHE A 623 7.03 -3.49 -14.00
N LYS A 624 7.89 -2.68 -13.37
CA LYS A 624 9.11 -3.15 -12.72
C LYS A 624 8.86 -3.91 -11.42
N THR A 625 8.01 -3.35 -10.57
CA THR A 625 7.89 -3.76 -9.16
C THR A 625 6.65 -4.59 -8.89
N GLY A 626 5.65 -4.53 -9.78
CA GLY A 626 4.30 -5.05 -9.51
C GLY A 626 3.55 -4.28 -8.41
N LEU A 627 4.04 -3.10 -8.00
CA LEU A 627 3.39 -2.24 -7.01
C LEU A 627 2.35 -1.35 -7.69
N VAL A 628 1.13 -1.44 -7.20
CA VAL A 628 -0.03 -0.72 -7.74
C VAL A 628 -0.08 0.69 -7.11
N PRO A 629 0.06 1.77 -7.90
CA PRO A 629 0.07 3.14 -7.37
C PRO A 629 -1.32 3.68 -7.01
N VAL A 630 -2.37 3.04 -7.53
CA VAL A 630 -3.78 3.40 -7.32
C VAL A 630 -4.56 2.12 -7.07
N THR A 631 -5.13 1.96 -5.87
CA THR A 631 -5.75 0.70 -5.48
C THR A 631 -7.07 0.45 -6.22
N GLU A 632 -7.44 -0.83 -6.33
CA GLU A 632 -8.70 -1.24 -6.95
C GLU A 632 -9.91 -0.74 -6.14
N GLU A 633 -9.81 -0.66 -4.81
CA GLU A 633 -10.91 -0.20 -3.96
C GLU A 633 -11.24 1.27 -4.23
N GLU A 634 -10.21 2.13 -4.32
CA GLU A 634 -10.40 3.54 -4.66
C GLU A 634 -10.96 3.71 -6.07
N THR A 635 -10.51 2.87 -7.02
CA THR A 635 -11.01 2.90 -8.40
C THR A 635 -12.45 2.45 -8.48
N LEU A 636 -12.82 1.34 -7.86
CA LEU A 636 -14.19 0.82 -7.88
C LEU A 636 -15.18 1.73 -7.16
N GLU A 637 -14.78 2.36 -6.04
CA GLU A 637 -15.64 3.34 -5.36
C GLU A 637 -15.85 4.59 -6.21
N LEU A 638 -14.83 5.05 -6.95
CA LEU A 638 -14.98 6.14 -7.92
C LEU A 638 -16.01 5.80 -9.01
N TYR A 639 -16.01 4.58 -9.53
CA TYR A 639 -17.00 4.14 -10.53
C TYR A 639 -18.39 4.04 -9.91
N ALA A 640 -18.50 3.56 -8.67
CA ALA A 640 -19.75 3.52 -7.94
C ALA A 640 -20.29 4.92 -7.65
N PHE A 641 -19.43 5.91 -7.39
CA PHE A 641 -19.83 7.31 -7.26
C PHE A 641 -20.41 7.86 -8.56
N MET A 642 -19.78 7.56 -9.70
CA MET A 642 -20.28 8.01 -11.00
C MET A 642 -21.62 7.34 -11.36
N GLU A 643 -21.76 6.04 -11.11
CA GLU A 643 -23.02 5.31 -11.33
C GLU A 643 -24.13 5.80 -10.38
N ALA A 644 -23.80 6.05 -9.11
CA ALA A 644 -24.73 6.64 -8.14
C ALA A 644 -25.15 8.06 -8.55
N ALA A 645 -24.26 8.84 -9.18
CA ALA A 645 -24.60 10.16 -9.71
C ALA A 645 -25.62 10.05 -10.86
N ASP A 646 -25.43 9.10 -11.78
CA ASP A 646 -26.37 8.83 -12.87
C ASP A 646 -27.73 8.35 -12.32
N GLU A 647 -27.72 7.50 -11.30
CA GLU A 647 -28.94 7.09 -10.61
C GLU A 647 -29.63 8.25 -9.90
N SER A 648 -28.87 9.13 -9.24
CA SER A 648 -29.42 10.33 -8.60
C SER A 648 -30.12 11.22 -9.63
N LYS A 649 -29.52 11.42 -10.80
CA LYS A 649 -30.15 12.14 -11.93
C LYS A 649 -31.46 11.46 -12.36
N ARG A 650 -31.49 10.13 -12.48
CA ARG A 650 -32.72 9.37 -12.80
C ARG A 650 -33.80 9.53 -11.73
N GLN A 651 -33.41 9.68 -10.47
CA GLN A 651 -34.30 9.90 -9.33
C GLN A 651 -34.62 11.37 -9.05
N GLY A 652 -34.36 12.29 -9.99
CA GLY A 652 -34.68 13.71 -9.82
C GLY A 652 -33.77 14.44 -8.82
N GLY A 653 -32.54 13.98 -8.63
CA GLY A 653 -31.53 14.59 -7.75
C GLY A 653 -31.53 14.05 -6.32
N ASN A 654 -32.30 13.00 -6.03
CA ASN A 654 -32.33 12.37 -4.71
C ASN A 654 -30.98 11.71 -4.36
N PRO A 655 -30.58 11.68 -3.07
CA PRO A 655 -29.32 11.03 -2.66
C PRO A 655 -29.31 9.52 -2.93
N VAL A 656 -28.23 9.03 -3.52
CA VAL A 656 -28.00 7.60 -3.80
C VAL A 656 -26.78 7.12 -3.03
N SER A 657 -26.88 5.96 -2.39
CA SER A 657 -25.79 5.37 -1.62
C SER A 657 -24.71 4.78 -2.53
N VAL A 658 -23.46 5.22 -2.35
CA VAL A 658 -22.31 4.69 -3.09
C VAL A 658 -21.99 3.25 -2.68
N PRO A 659 -21.93 2.89 -1.37
CA PRO A 659 -21.72 1.51 -0.96
C PRO A 659 -22.79 0.54 -1.50
N ALA A 660 -24.06 0.92 -1.49
CA ALA A 660 -25.13 0.07 -2.02
C ALA A 660 -25.03 -0.11 -3.55
N THR A 661 -24.61 0.94 -4.26
CA THR A 661 -24.37 0.89 -5.72
C THR A 661 -23.24 -0.08 -6.05
N LEU A 662 -22.13 -0.02 -5.30
CA LEU A 662 -21.00 -0.93 -5.47
C LEU A 662 -21.37 -2.38 -5.13
N GLU A 663 -22.12 -2.61 -4.05
CA GLU A 663 -22.54 -3.96 -3.65
C GLU A 663 -23.46 -4.61 -4.69
N LYS A 664 -24.39 -3.83 -5.26
CA LYS A 664 -25.23 -4.29 -6.37
C LYS A 664 -24.39 -4.70 -7.58
N ALA A 665 -23.37 -3.92 -7.93
CA ALA A 665 -22.49 -4.25 -9.04
C ALA A 665 -21.60 -5.46 -8.75
N ARG A 666 -21.10 -5.65 -7.52
CA ARG A 666 -20.37 -6.86 -7.11
C ARG A 666 -21.21 -8.12 -7.28
N SER A 667 -22.49 -8.06 -6.88
CA SER A 667 -23.43 -9.16 -7.08
C SER A 667 -23.63 -9.48 -8.57
N ALA A 668 -23.83 -8.48 -9.42
CA ALA A 668 -24.02 -8.66 -10.86
C ALA A 668 -22.74 -9.17 -11.57
N ALA A 669 -21.57 -8.70 -11.14
CA ALA A 669 -20.28 -9.12 -11.68
C ALA A 669 -19.98 -10.59 -11.38
N ALA A 670 -20.37 -11.11 -10.21
CA ALA A 670 -20.16 -12.51 -9.84
C ALA A 670 -20.85 -13.48 -10.81
N ASP A 671 -22.09 -13.20 -11.21
CA ASP A 671 -22.83 -14.02 -12.18
C ASP A 671 -22.16 -13.99 -13.57
N ARG A 672 -21.72 -12.80 -13.99
CA ARG A 672 -21.07 -12.60 -15.28
C ARG A 672 -19.71 -13.29 -15.35
N LEU A 673 -18.90 -13.20 -14.28
CA LEU A 673 -17.60 -13.84 -14.18
C LEU A 673 -17.74 -15.37 -14.16
N LYS A 674 -18.75 -15.89 -13.46
CA LYS A 674 -19.06 -17.33 -13.47
C LYS A 674 -19.37 -17.85 -14.89
N MET A 675 -20.03 -17.05 -15.73
CA MET A 675 -20.27 -17.44 -17.14
C MET A 675 -19.01 -17.41 -18.00
N LEU A 676 -18.07 -16.51 -17.71
CA LEU A 676 -16.84 -16.33 -18.49
C LEU A 676 -15.76 -17.33 -18.10
N LEU A 677 -15.59 -17.61 -16.81
CA LEU A 677 -14.58 -18.55 -16.29
C LEU A 677 -14.98 -20.03 -16.44
N ASN A 678 -16.27 -20.37 -16.46
CA ASN A 678 -16.73 -21.76 -16.68
C ASN A 678 -16.75 -22.19 -18.16
N ARG A 679 -16.24 -21.36 -19.08
CA ARG A 679 -16.03 -21.73 -20.49
C ARG A 679 -14.64 -22.32 -20.74
N GLU A 680 -13.80 -22.38 -19.70
CA GLU A 680 -12.57 -23.18 -19.63
C GLU A 680 -12.89 -24.61 -19.19
#